data_AF-A0A7C5DNS7-F1
#
_entry.id   AF-A0A7C5DNS7-F1
#
_cell.length_a   1.000
_cell.length_b   1.000
_cell.length_c   1.000
_cell.angle_alpha   90.00
_cell.angle_beta   90.00
_cell.angle_gamma   90.00
#
_symmetry.space_group_name_H-M   'P 1'
#
loop_
_entity.id
_entity.type
_entity.pdbx_description
1 polymer ?
#
loop_
_entity_poly.entity_id
_entity_poly.type
_entity_poly.pdbx_seq_one_letter_code
_entity_poly.pdbx_strand_id
1 'polypeptide(L)'
;MKKLFIISLFMIVYSLIIAQATELFISEYIEGSSYNKAIEIFNGTGAAVDLSEYSLKKDVNGNDDFSTSMDLSGNLEDGEVYVICHPSADEAIQNVADLTNGSVINFNGDDQVRLYKDDVVLDHLGESGDVNWAQNVTLVRHSYVASPNPDYDAGEWESYPQNTFDYIGYHIFDGGTDPIIIVTSPNGGEQWEQGSTQNITWTSANFEGNVKIELEMIDRTREVLVASTENDGVWEWNIPEDQALDDWYVIIISDAADGDPWDQSNNPFSIIEPIPVTPYTIYEIQYTEDPSGDSPHLDERISTTGVVTATFSNGYYIQDGAGAWNGINVYPQDESVSIGDDIYLEATVFEYQNKTELIDVTNLQINGIADLPEPTQILTGQISMPDTYNPESWEGVLVRMMEVTVTNEDLGYGEWEIDDGIDTSAPCRVDDLGDYSYLPVLNDFIYSITGIVDYGYGDFKLQPRNDDDINITGLDVSPQRLLFLTYDDCFNGKEFSITNLSETDISISYITSEGEFPCGDGVWWIEDFNLEFPYDLEAGNSLNFNVIVDLPVYDREISPDTLYIETEVGQKKVTLLFNSDLNNNVDDNTITSSNISLNNHPNPFRSSTTISFSVTQMSPFVTLDIYNIKGQKVKTLDCINHVNAKATESLYSITWNGTDENNKPVSNGIYFYQLKSGKSVSTRKMILMR
;
A
#
# COMPACT_ATOMS: atom_id res chain seq x y z
N MET A 1 -50.93 -65.04 15.30
CA MET A 1 -50.24 -63.75 15.05
C MET A 1 -50.20 -62.96 16.35
N LYS A 2 -49.00 -62.57 16.79
CA LYS A 2 -48.69 -61.41 17.65
C LYS A 2 -47.19 -61.16 17.45
N LYS A 3 -46.80 -60.08 16.78
CA LYS A 3 -45.38 -59.69 16.68
C LYS A 3 -45.00 -59.05 18.02
N LEU A 4 -43.92 -59.51 18.63
CA LEU A 4 -43.34 -58.87 19.80
C LEU A 4 -42.40 -57.77 19.30
N PHE A 5 -42.73 -56.50 19.55
CA PHE A 5 -41.79 -55.40 19.34
C PHE A 5 -40.94 -55.25 20.60
N ILE A 6 -39.62 -55.39 20.44
CA ILE A 6 -38.66 -55.01 21.47
C ILE A 6 -38.35 -53.54 21.24
N ILE A 7 -38.82 -52.68 22.15
CA ILE A 7 -38.39 -51.29 22.21
C ILE A 7 -37.02 -51.30 22.91
N SER A 8 -35.97 -50.98 22.17
CA SER A 8 -34.66 -50.74 22.75
C SER A 8 -34.70 -49.35 23.40
N LEU A 9 -34.66 -49.30 24.73
CA LEU A 9 -34.55 -48.05 25.46
C LEU A 9 -33.09 -47.59 25.39
N PHE A 10 -32.76 -46.81 24.35
CA PHE A 10 -31.48 -46.12 24.27
C PHE A 10 -31.48 -44.99 25.29
N MET A 11 -30.85 -45.24 26.43
CA MET A 11 -30.67 -44.25 27.49
C MET A 11 -29.50 -43.35 27.07
N ILE A 12 -29.80 -42.28 26.33
CA ILE A 12 -28.82 -41.23 26.01
C ILE A 12 -28.50 -40.52 27.33
N VAL A 13 -27.35 -40.87 27.90
CA VAL A 13 -26.75 -40.08 28.97
C VAL A 13 -26.13 -38.87 28.28
N TYR A 14 -26.82 -37.73 28.35
CA TYR A 14 -26.14 -36.45 28.25
C TYR A 14 -25.20 -36.37 29.45
N SER A 15 -23.89 -36.42 29.19
CA SER A 15 -22.97 -35.71 30.08
C SER A 15 -23.28 -34.23 29.89
N LEU A 16 -23.67 -33.54 30.96
CA LEU A 16 -23.39 -32.11 31.00
C LEU A 16 -21.88 -32.00 30.93
N ILE A 17 -21.40 -31.35 29.87
CA ILE A 17 -20.12 -30.66 29.93
C ILE A 17 -20.45 -29.42 30.74
N ILE A 18 -20.07 -29.44 32.02
CA ILE A 18 -20.03 -28.20 32.81
C ILE A 18 -18.83 -27.44 32.25
N ALA A 19 -19.01 -26.19 31.86
CA ALA A 19 -17.90 -25.35 31.43
C ALA A 19 -16.93 -25.16 32.60
N GLN A 20 -15.64 -25.04 32.30
CA GLN A 20 -14.58 -24.98 33.30
C GLN A 20 -13.69 -23.78 33.00
N ALA A 21 -13.37 -23.02 34.04
CA ALA A 21 -12.36 -21.98 33.97
C ALA A 21 -11.01 -22.64 33.64
N THR A 22 -10.19 -22.01 32.80
CA THR A 22 -8.88 -22.57 32.44
C THR A 22 -7.89 -22.57 33.60
N GLU A 23 -8.03 -21.62 34.53
CA GLU A 23 -7.24 -21.43 35.75
C GLU A 23 -8.00 -20.47 36.70
N LEU A 24 -7.51 -20.23 37.93
CA LEU A 24 -8.07 -19.23 38.84
C LEU A 24 -8.08 -17.80 38.26
N PHE A 25 -9.11 -17.01 38.57
CA PHE A 25 -9.23 -15.60 38.17
C PHE A 25 -9.80 -14.71 39.29
N ILE A 26 -9.59 -13.40 39.20
CA ILE A 26 -10.16 -12.39 40.10
C ILE A 26 -11.64 -12.20 39.72
N SER A 27 -12.54 -12.37 40.71
CA SER A 27 -13.99 -12.35 40.51
C SER A 27 -14.68 -11.09 41.06
N GLU A 28 -14.10 -10.41 42.06
CA GLU A 28 -14.62 -9.14 42.58
C GLU A 28 -13.50 -8.23 43.12
N TYR A 29 -13.67 -6.92 42.88
CA TYR A 29 -12.87 -5.83 43.45
C TYR A 29 -13.79 -4.83 44.16
N ILE A 30 -13.61 -4.65 45.46
CA ILE A 30 -14.37 -3.66 46.25
C ILE A 30 -13.48 -2.45 46.55
N GLU A 31 -13.78 -1.29 45.94
CA GLU A 31 -13.34 0.02 46.44
C GLU A 31 -14.49 0.75 47.17
N GLY A 32 -14.89 0.18 48.30
CA GLY A 32 -15.80 0.83 49.24
C GLY A 32 -15.16 2.05 49.94
N SER A 33 -15.97 2.74 50.73
CA SER A 33 -15.55 3.93 51.48
C SER A 33 -14.54 3.62 52.59
N SER A 34 -13.58 4.52 52.80
CA SER A 34 -12.48 4.34 53.77
C SER A 34 -11.76 2.99 53.56
N TYR A 35 -11.75 2.12 54.58
CA TYR A 35 -11.08 0.82 54.57
C TYR A 35 -11.93 -0.34 54.06
N ASN A 36 -13.12 -0.08 53.50
CA ASN A 36 -13.91 -1.09 52.80
C ASN A 36 -13.17 -1.43 51.50
N LYS A 37 -12.33 -2.45 51.56
CA LYS A 37 -11.43 -2.88 50.50
C LYS A 37 -11.32 -4.41 50.51
N ALA A 38 -11.54 -5.05 49.36
CA ALA A 38 -11.43 -6.50 49.21
C ALA A 38 -11.13 -6.92 47.77
N ILE A 39 -10.51 -8.10 47.65
CA ILE A 39 -10.32 -8.85 46.41
C ILE A 39 -10.92 -10.24 46.62
N GLU A 40 -11.65 -10.73 45.62
CA GLU A 40 -12.09 -12.12 45.53
C GLU A 40 -11.39 -12.84 44.37
N ILE A 41 -11.02 -14.10 44.59
CA ILE A 41 -10.46 -15.01 43.58
C ILE A 41 -11.37 -16.24 43.50
N PHE A 42 -11.84 -16.58 42.30
CA PHE A 42 -12.75 -17.72 42.06
C PHE A 42 -12.02 -18.92 41.47
N ASN A 43 -12.50 -20.12 41.81
CA ASN A 43 -12.10 -21.38 41.20
C ASN A 43 -13.24 -22.06 40.41
N GLY A 44 -13.22 -21.92 39.09
CA GLY A 44 -14.12 -22.66 38.18
C GLY A 44 -13.48 -23.87 37.50
N THR A 45 -12.31 -24.35 37.96
CA THR A 45 -11.46 -25.27 37.16
C THR A 45 -11.97 -26.73 37.10
N GLY A 46 -13.05 -27.07 37.79
CA GLY A 46 -13.54 -28.46 37.89
C GLY A 46 -12.79 -29.34 38.89
N ALA A 47 -11.87 -28.75 39.66
CA ALA A 47 -11.05 -29.43 40.66
C ALA A 47 -10.63 -28.47 41.78
N ALA A 48 -10.18 -29.02 42.92
CA ALA A 48 -9.58 -28.23 43.98
C ALA A 48 -8.14 -27.79 43.63
N VAL A 49 -7.80 -26.54 43.96
CA VAL A 49 -6.52 -25.90 43.61
C VAL A 49 -5.73 -25.57 44.88
N ASP A 50 -4.44 -25.97 44.92
CA ASP A 50 -3.51 -25.59 45.99
C ASP A 50 -3.01 -24.15 45.76
N LEU A 51 -3.30 -23.25 46.70
CA LEU A 51 -3.00 -21.83 46.55
C LEU A 51 -1.51 -21.48 46.79
N SER A 52 -0.66 -22.44 47.16
CA SER A 52 0.75 -22.16 47.51
C SER A 52 1.68 -21.85 46.31
N GLU A 53 1.19 -22.02 45.08
CA GLU A 53 1.87 -21.59 43.84
C GLU A 53 1.51 -20.13 43.44
N TYR A 54 0.58 -19.48 44.16
CA TYR A 54 -0.03 -18.21 43.77
C TYR A 54 0.35 -17.04 44.69
N SER A 55 0.36 -15.83 44.14
CA SER A 55 0.53 -14.59 44.91
C SER A 55 -0.31 -13.46 44.33
N LEU A 56 -0.75 -12.53 45.19
CA LEU A 56 -1.45 -11.32 44.81
C LEU A 56 -0.52 -10.12 45.01
N LYS A 57 -0.39 -9.27 43.98
CA LYS A 57 0.50 -8.10 44.01
C LYS A 57 -0.27 -6.84 43.61
N LYS A 58 0.07 -5.72 44.26
CA LYS A 58 -0.51 -4.40 44.02
C LYS A 58 0.58 -3.45 43.49
N ASP A 59 0.24 -2.64 42.49
CA ASP A 59 1.01 -1.45 42.11
C ASP A 59 0.96 -0.41 43.25
N VAL A 60 1.64 0.73 43.13
CA VAL A 60 1.67 1.80 44.13
C VAL A 60 1.53 3.16 43.46
N ASN A 61 0.30 3.61 43.21
CA ASN A 61 -0.11 4.80 42.44
C ASN A 61 0.31 4.70 40.95
N GLY A 62 -0.20 3.69 40.23
CA GLY A 62 -0.17 3.57 38.76
C GLY A 62 1.20 3.68 38.09
N ASN A 63 2.24 3.04 38.63
CA ASN A 63 3.61 3.15 38.11
C ASN A 63 4.34 1.81 37.86
N ASP A 64 3.59 0.70 37.83
CA ASP A 64 4.07 -0.67 37.60
C ASP A 64 5.04 -1.20 38.70
N ASP A 65 5.02 -0.62 39.92
CA ASP A 65 5.79 -1.08 41.08
C ASP A 65 5.03 -2.16 41.89
N PHE A 66 5.00 -3.37 41.33
CA PHE A 66 4.43 -4.56 41.97
C PHE A 66 5.29 -5.15 43.12
N SER A 67 6.10 -4.33 43.82
CA SER A 67 6.84 -4.77 45.01
C SER A 67 5.96 -5.02 46.24
N THR A 68 4.70 -4.55 46.23
CA THR A 68 3.72 -4.85 47.29
C THR A 68 3.04 -6.19 47.02
N SER A 69 3.58 -7.28 47.59
CA SER A 69 3.19 -8.68 47.32
C SER A 69 2.67 -9.42 48.57
N MET A 70 1.78 -10.39 48.35
CA MET A 70 1.35 -11.38 49.34
C MET A 70 1.22 -12.78 48.71
N ASP A 71 1.93 -13.75 49.27
CA ASP A 71 1.80 -15.16 48.89
C ASP A 71 0.45 -15.72 49.39
N LEU A 72 -0.25 -16.49 48.57
CA LEU A 72 -1.50 -17.15 48.97
C LEU A 72 -1.20 -18.51 49.65
N SER A 73 -2.18 -19.04 50.39
CA SER A 73 -2.06 -20.38 50.98
C SER A 73 -3.41 -20.97 51.35
N GLY A 74 -3.55 -22.28 51.16
CA GLY A 74 -4.80 -23.00 51.35
C GLY A 74 -5.06 -23.95 50.18
N ASN A 75 -6.27 -24.48 50.13
CA ASN A 75 -6.77 -25.31 49.05
C ASN A 75 -8.20 -24.82 48.78
N LEU A 76 -8.45 -24.29 47.59
CA LEU A 76 -9.74 -23.75 47.18
C LEU A 76 -10.49 -24.83 46.40
N GLU A 77 -11.69 -25.25 46.83
CA GLU A 77 -12.46 -26.27 46.11
C GLU A 77 -13.11 -25.70 44.83
N ASP A 78 -13.63 -26.57 43.97
CA ASP A 78 -14.32 -26.20 42.73
C ASP A 78 -15.66 -25.51 43.03
N GLY A 79 -15.90 -24.35 42.43
CA GLY A 79 -17.06 -23.50 42.69
C GLY A 79 -16.99 -22.66 43.96
N GLU A 80 -15.86 -22.65 44.67
CA GLU A 80 -15.61 -21.78 45.83
C GLU A 80 -14.79 -20.53 45.45
N VAL A 81 -14.80 -19.54 46.35
CA VAL A 81 -14.05 -18.28 46.25
C VAL A 81 -13.09 -18.13 47.43
N TYR A 82 -12.02 -17.35 47.25
CA TYR A 82 -11.07 -16.97 48.31
C TYR A 82 -11.06 -15.45 48.48
N VAL A 83 -11.60 -14.95 49.59
CA VAL A 83 -11.80 -13.52 49.83
C VAL A 83 -10.69 -12.95 50.73
N ILE A 84 -10.05 -11.87 50.26
CA ILE A 84 -8.96 -11.18 50.97
C ILE A 84 -9.38 -9.74 51.21
N CYS A 85 -9.57 -9.32 52.47
CA CYS A 85 -10.02 -7.96 52.81
C CYS A 85 -9.01 -7.14 53.62
N HIS A 86 -9.21 -5.82 53.69
CA HIS A 86 -8.44 -4.98 54.61
C HIS A 86 -8.88 -5.24 56.08
N PRO A 87 -7.96 -5.33 57.08
CA PRO A 87 -8.27 -5.60 58.50
C PRO A 87 -9.12 -4.55 59.26
N SER A 88 -9.74 -3.62 58.54
CA SER A 88 -10.62 -2.57 59.08
C SER A 88 -11.77 -2.24 58.12
N ALA A 89 -12.06 -3.15 57.17
CA ALA A 89 -13.25 -3.12 56.34
C ALA A 89 -14.53 -3.33 57.16
N ASP A 90 -15.70 -3.15 56.54
CA ASP A 90 -16.99 -3.39 57.17
C ASP A 90 -17.14 -4.83 57.71
N GLU A 91 -18.01 -5.02 58.70
CA GLU A 91 -18.30 -6.33 59.28
C GLU A 91 -18.93 -7.28 58.23
N ALA A 92 -19.65 -6.75 57.22
CA ALA A 92 -20.14 -7.55 56.09
C ALA A 92 -18.99 -8.26 55.34
N ILE A 93 -17.96 -7.50 54.94
CA ILE A 93 -16.80 -8.03 54.21
C ILE A 93 -15.96 -8.96 55.12
N GLN A 94 -15.70 -8.56 56.37
CA GLN A 94 -14.91 -9.37 57.30
C GLN A 94 -15.56 -10.72 57.67
N ASN A 95 -16.87 -10.88 57.49
CA ASN A 95 -17.57 -12.15 57.75
C ASN A 95 -17.42 -13.19 56.63
N VAL A 96 -17.01 -12.79 55.43
CA VAL A 96 -16.76 -13.69 54.28
C VAL A 96 -15.27 -13.86 53.96
N ALA A 97 -14.38 -13.05 54.55
CA ALA A 97 -12.95 -13.07 54.26
C ALA A 97 -12.19 -14.25 54.89
N ASP A 98 -11.52 -15.04 54.06
CA ASP A 98 -10.55 -16.07 54.46
C ASP A 98 -9.29 -15.47 55.08
N LEU A 99 -8.87 -14.31 54.58
CA LEU A 99 -7.63 -13.65 54.95
C LEU A 99 -7.80 -12.13 55.05
N THR A 100 -7.02 -11.51 55.95
CA THR A 100 -6.97 -10.05 56.07
C THR A 100 -5.55 -9.54 55.85
N ASN A 101 -5.37 -8.54 54.98
CA ASN A 101 -4.08 -7.96 54.64
C ASN A 101 -4.17 -6.42 54.53
N GLY A 102 -3.36 -5.71 55.33
CA GLY A 102 -3.36 -4.25 55.40
C GLY A 102 -2.41 -3.55 54.42
N SER A 103 -1.91 -4.24 53.39
CA SER A 103 -0.87 -3.76 52.47
C SER A 103 -1.27 -3.96 51.00
N VAL A 104 -1.51 -5.21 50.58
CA VAL A 104 -1.93 -5.53 49.19
C VAL A 104 -3.38 -5.11 48.94
N ILE A 105 -4.23 -5.09 49.97
CA ILE A 105 -5.64 -4.68 49.87
C ILE A 105 -5.83 -3.20 50.29
N ASN A 106 -4.75 -2.41 50.36
CA ASN A 106 -4.85 -0.96 50.59
C ASN A 106 -4.63 -0.22 49.27
N PHE A 107 -5.65 -0.26 48.40
CA PHE A 107 -5.74 0.49 47.14
C PHE A 107 -6.65 1.73 47.24
N ASN A 108 -6.55 2.66 46.28
CA ASN A 108 -7.39 3.87 46.18
C ASN A 108 -7.69 4.33 44.73
N GLY A 109 -8.03 3.39 43.84
CA GLY A 109 -8.53 3.65 42.47
C GLY A 109 -7.48 3.95 41.39
N ASP A 110 -6.22 4.14 41.76
CA ASP A 110 -5.03 4.29 40.90
C ASP A 110 -4.08 3.08 40.99
N ASP A 111 -4.47 2.06 41.73
CA ASP A 111 -3.64 0.93 42.13
C ASP A 111 -4.10 -0.35 41.42
N GLN A 112 -3.37 -0.77 40.38
CA GLN A 112 -3.59 -2.05 39.72
C GLN A 112 -3.39 -3.22 40.68
N VAL A 113 -4.13 -4.31 40.45
CA VAL A 113 -3.99 -5.58 41.17
C VAL A 113 -3.76 -6.70 40.16
N ARG A 114 -2.73 -7.52 40.39
CA ARG A 114 -2.38 -8.66 39.53
C ARG A 114 -2.30 -9.94 40.35
N LEU A 115 -2.98 -10.99 39.89
CA LEU A 115 -2.84 -12.36 40.38
C LEU A 115 -1.67 -13.01 39.63
N TYR A 116 -0.83 -13.75 40.33
CA TYR A 116 0.33 -14.45 39.78
C TYR A 116 0.28 -15.94 40.12
N LYS A 117 0.87 -16.76 39.24
CA LYS A 117 1.21 -18.17 39.47
C LYS A 117 2.65 -18.41 39.03
N ASP A 118 3.49 -19.01 39.88
CA ASP A 118 4.93 -19.23 39.61
C ASP A 118 5.68 -17.95 39.10
N ASP A 119 5.35 -16.79 39.69
CA ASP A 119 5.82 -15.45 39.28
C ASP A 119 5.46 -14.99 37.85
N VAL A 120 4.61 -15.73 37.12
CA VAL A 120 3.97 -15.29 35.87
C VAL A 120 2.66 -14.56 36.19
N VAL A 121 2.36 -13.43 35.51
CA VAL A 121 1.05 -12.77 35.60
C VAL A 121 0.00 -13.74 35.06
N LEU A 122 -1.01 -14.01 35.88
CA LEU A 122 -2.13 -14.87 35.55
C LEU A 122 -3.35 -14.05 35.17
N ASP A 123 -3.74 -13.13 36.05
CA ASP A 123 -4.91 -12.26 35.88
C ASP A 123 -4.57 -10.82 36.27
N HIS A 124 -5.20 -9.84 35.60
CA HIS A 124 -4.85 -8.43 35.70
C HIS A 124 -6.09 -7.55 35.80
N LEU A 125 -6.11 -6.70 36.82
CA LEU A 125 -7.13 -5.71 37.07
C LEU A 125 -6.51 -4.29 37.10
N GLY A 126 -6.90 -3.45 36.14
CA GLY A 126 -6.60 -2.02 36.09
C GLY A 126 -5.71 -1.57 34.94
N GLU A 127 -5.78 -0.27 34.62
CA GLU A 127 -5.10 0.33 33.47
C GLU A 127 -3.74 0.96 33.83
N SER A 128 -2.83 1.01 32.85
CA SER A 128 -1.47 1.52 33.02
C SER A 128 -1.37 3.03 32.75
N GLY A 129 -1.25 3.81 33.83
CA GLY A 129 -1.04 5.25 33.79
C GLY A 129 -2.29 6.09 34.02
N ASP A 130 -3.49 5.50 34.10
CA ASP A 130 -4.64 6.18 34.68
C ASP A 130 -4.61 6.12 36.22
N VAL A 131 -5.14 7.17 36.83
CA VAL A 131 -5.09 7.45 38.27
C VAL A 131 -6.47 7.49 38.93
N ASN A 132 -7.54 7.05 38.26
CA ASN A 132 -8.86 6.87 38.90
C ASN A 132 -9.72 5.69 38.37
N TRP A 133 -9.20 4.80 37.51
CA TRP A 133 -9.95 3.80 36.73
C TRP A 133 -10.97 2.96 37.52
N ALA A 134 -10.73 2.67 38.81
CA ALA A 134 -11.71 2.04 39.70
C ALA A 134 -11.95 2.78 41.03
N GLN A 135 -11.84 4.12 41.03
CA GLN A 135 -12.03 4.89 42.24
C GLN A 135 -13.49 4.91 42.71
N ASN A 136 -13.73 4.51 43.97
CA ASN A 136 -15.05 4.45 44.62
C ASN A 136 -16.09 3.49 43.98
N VAL A 137 -15.69 2.46 43.23
CA VAL A 137 -16.64 1.47 42.64
C VAL A 137 -16.55 0.09 43.29
N THR A 138 -17.36 -0.85 42.82
CA THR A 138 -17.21 -2.27 43.06
C THR A 138 -17.38 -3.00 41.74
N LEU A 139 -16.32 -3.67 41.28
CA LEU A 139 -16.30 -4.37 39.98
C LEU A 139 -16.54 -5.86 40.22
N VAL A 140 -17.51 -6.44 39.53
CA VAL A 140 -17.81 -7.88 39.59
C VAL A 140 -17.57 -8.48 38.21
N ARG A 141 -16.76 -9.53 38.14
CA ARG A 141 -16.46 -10.24 36.89
C ARG A 141 -17.73 -10.86 36.31
N HIS A 142 -17.96 -10.73 35.01
CA HIS A 142 -19.12 -11.39 34.39
C HIS A 142 -19.02 -12.92 34.45
N SER A 143 -20.15 -13.60 34.57
CA SER A 143 -20.23 -15.06 34.78
C SER A 143 -19.73 -15.91 33.61
N TYR A 144 -19.63 -15.31 32.43
CA TYR A 144 -19.19 -15.94 31.19
C TYR A 144 -17.65 -16.00 31.06
N VAL A 145 -16.91 -15.32 31.94
CA VAL A 145 -15.44 -15.17 31.85
C VAL A 145 -14.76 -16.49 32.27
N ALA A 146 -14.46 -17.34 31.28
CA ALA A 146 -13.93 -18.69 31.49
C ALA A 146 -12.39 -18.78 31.51
N SER A 147 -11.68 -17.66 31.60
CA SER A 147 -10.21 -17.62 31.72
C SER A 147 -9.77 -16.35 32.43
N PRO A 148 -8.70 -16.38 33.24
CA PRO A 148 -8.02 -15.16 33.67
C PRO A 148 -7.38 -14.45 32.48
N ASN A 149 -7.27 -13.13 32.57
CA ASN A 149 -6.79 -12.26 31.50
C ASN A 149 -5.56 -11.46 31.97
N PRO A 150 -4.35 -11.69 31.41
CA PRO A 150 -3.14 -10.98 31.82
C PRO A 150 -3.10 -9.51 31.36
N ASP A 151 -3.96 -9.12 30.42
CA ASP A 151 -4.06 -7.79 29.83
C ASP A 151 -5.48 -7.25 30.07
N TYR A 152 -5.65 -6.42 31.11
CA TYR A 152 -6.97 -5.98 31.62
C TYR A 152 -7.92 -5.48 30.53
N ASP A 153 -9.07 -6.14 30.42
CA ASP A 153 -10.21 -5.70 29.61
C ASP A 153 -11.36 -5.27 30.54
N ALA A 154 -11.82 -4.03 30.39
CA ALA A 154 -12.92 -3.47 31.16
C ALA A 154 -14.27 -4.10 30.81
N GLY A 155 -14.43 -4.66 29.60
CA GLY A 155 -15.65 -5.34 29.16
C GLY A 155 -15.92 -6.67 29.88
N GLU A 156 -14.95 -7.19 30.63
CA GLU A 156 -15.11 -8.39 31.47
C GLU A 156 -15.75 -8.11 32.85
N TRP A 157 -16.15 -6.86 33.14
CA TRP A 157 -16.56 -6.40 34.48
C TRP A 157 -17.84 -5.55 34.50
N GLU A 158 -18.81 -5.95 35.33
CA GLU A 158 -19.96 -5.13 35.71
C GLU A 158 -19.57 -4.15 36.84
N SER A 159 -20.01 -2.88 36.75
CA SER A 159 -19.55 -1.80 37.64
C SER A 159 -20.65 -1.25 38.55
N TYR A 160 -20.50 -1.49 39.85
CA TYR A 160 -21.46 -1.11 40.88
C TYR A 160 -21.02 0.10 41.72
N PRO A 161 -21.97 0.86 42.32
CA PRO A 161 -21.67 2.00 43.18
C PRO A 161 -20.88 1.65 44.46
N GLN A 162 -20.26 2.67 45.06
CA GLN A 162 -19.46 2.52 46.26
C GLN A 162 -20.19 1.83 47.43
N ASN A 163 -19.55 0.80 48.01
CA ASN A 163 -20.07 0.00 49.12
C ASN A 163 -21.23 -0.96 48.74
N THR A 164 -21.33 -1.37 47.48
CA THR A 164 -22.06 -2.60 47.13
C THR A 164 -21.29 -3.80 47.69
N PHE A 165 -21.96 -4.65 48.48
CA PHE A 165 -21.39 -5.87 49.08
C PHE A 165 -22.32 -7.08 48.91
N ASP A 166 -23.21 -7.04 47.91
CA ASP A 166 -24.25 -8.07 47.71
C ASP A 166 -23.74 -9.31 46.95
N TYR A 167 -22.50 -9.27 46.45
CA TYR A 167 -21.85 -10.32 45.64
C TYR A 167 -20.72 -11.03 46.42
N ILE A 168 -19.90 -10.29 47.16
CA ILE A 168 -18.72 -10.81 47.85
C ILE A 168 -18.97 -12.04 48.74
N GLY A 169 -18.16 -13.09 48.52
CA GLY A 169 -18.31 -14.40 49.13
C GLY A 169 -18.95 -15.46 48.21
N TYR A 170 -19.29 -15.12 46.96
CA TYR A 170 -19.62 -16.07 45.91
C TYR A 170 -19.50 -15.44 44.50
N HIS A 171 -19.06 -16.24 43.53
CA HIS A 171 -19.12 -15.88 42.11
C HIS A 171 -20.11 -16.79 41.38
N ILE A 172 -20.88 -16.23 40.44
CA ILE A 172 -21.76 -16.97 39.54
C ILE A 172 -20.97 -17.27 38.27
N PHE A 173 -20.90 -18.54 37.86
CA PHE A 173 -20.11 -18.98 36.72
C PHE A 173 -20.96 -19.84 35.78
N ASP A 174 -21.23 -19.35 34.57
CA ASP A 174 -21.77 -20.15 33.46
C ASP A 174 -20.65 -20.72 32.58
N GLY A 175 -19.50 -20.03 32.53
CA GLY A 175 -18.29 -20.47 31.85
C GLY A 175 -18.29 -20.25 30.34
N GLY A 176 -18.96 -19.21 29.86
CA GLY A 176 -18.90 -18.77 28.47
C GLY A 176 -19.83 -19.57 27.56
N THR A 177 -20.91 -20.10 28.12
CA THR A 177 -21.97 -20.77 27.35
C THR A 177 -23.20 -19.91 27.13
N ASP A 178 -23.37 -18.88 27.96
CA ASP A 178 -24.52 -17.99 27.83
C ASP A 178 -24.39 -17.13 26.54
N PRO A 179 -25.52 -16.82 25.89
CA PRO A 179 -25.53 -16.01 24.68
C PRO A 179 -25.17 -14.55 25.00
N ILE A 180 -24.42 -13.91 24.11
CA ILE A 180 -24.09 -12.48 24.22
C ILE A 180 -24.27 -11.76 22.88
N ILE A 181 -24.57 -10.46 22.96
CA ILE A 181 -24.55 -9.48 21.88
C ILE A 181 -23.66 -8.33 22.37
N ILE A 182 -22.91 -7.68 21.48
CA ILE A 182 -22.14 -6.46 21.79
C ILE A 182 -22.37 -5.44 20.67
N VAL A 183 -22.89 -4.26 20.98
CA VAL A 183 -23.08 -3.14 20.03
C VAL A 183 -21.70 -2.58 19.67
N THR A 184 -21.41 -2.46 18.37
CA THR A 184 -20.13 -1.95 17.87
C THR A 184 -20.23 -0.60 17.16
N SER A 185 -21.39 -0.27 16.59
CA SER A 185 -21.71 1.09 16.13
C SER A 185 -23.23 1.31 16.07
N PRO A 186 -23.76 2.48 16.47
CA PRO A 186 -23.06 3.57 17.13
C PRO A 186 -22.76 3.18 18.59
N ASN A 187 -21.61 3.60 19.11
CA ASN A 187 -21.12 3.17 20.42
C ASN A 187 -20.63 4.33 21.32
N GLY A 188 -20.47 5.54 20.77
CA GLY A 188 -20.13 6.72 21.55
C GLY A 188 -19.57 7.88 20.73
N GLY A 189 -20.31 8.99 20.71
CA GLY A 189 -19.85 10.27 20.16
C GLY A 189 -20.02 10.44 18.66
N GLU A 190 -20.55 9.45 17.93
CA GLU A 190 -20.85 9.58 16.51
C GLU A 190 -21.88 10.70 16.24
N GLN A 191 -21.78 11.33 15.07
CA GLN A 191 -22.75 12.33 14.60
C GLN A 191 -23.36 11.85 13.30
N TRP A 192 -24.66 11.54 13.31
CA TRP A 192 -25.39 11.00 12.18
C TRP A 192 -26.41 12.00 11.66
N GLU A 193 -26.52 12.16 10.34
CA GLU A 193 -27.39 13.17 9.73
C GLU A 193 -28.81 12.65 9.50
N GLN A 194 -29.82 13.52 9.69
CA GLN A 194 -31.18 13.28 9.22
C GLN A 194 -31.19 12.91 7.72
N GLY A 195 -32.03 11.95 7.32
CA GLY A 195 -32.10 11.50 5.92
C GLY A 195 -30.91 10.67 5.42
N SER A 196 -29.82 10.56 6.20
CA SER A 196 -28.68 9.71 5.84
C SER A 196 -28.97 8.22 6.07
N THR A 197 -28.12 7.38 5.46
CA THR A 197 -28.18 5.92 5.63
C THR A 197 -26.95 5.48 6.42
N GLN A 198 -27.15 4.84 7.56
CA GLN A 198 -26.11 4.51 8.52
C GLN A 198 -26.16 3.02 8.89
N ASN A 199 -25.01 2.39 9.09
CA ASN A 199 -24.95 0.99 9.50
C ASN A 199 -24.93 0.89 11.03
N ILE A 200 -25.97 0.31 11.61
CA ILE A 200 -25.95 -0.18 12.99
C ILE A 200 -25.25 -1.54 12.98
N THR A 201 -24.20 -1.72 13.77
CA THR A 201 -23.39 -2.95 13.80
C THR A 201 -23.24 -3.54 15.19
N TRP A 202 -23.08 -4.87 15.25
CA TRP A 202 -22.87 -5.61 16.48
C TRP A 202 -22.04 -6.89 16.24
N THR A 203 -21.53 -7.47 17.31
CA THR A 203 -21.07 -8.87 17.32
C THR A 203 -21.94 -9.70 18.25
N SER A 204 -21.84 -11.02 18.18
CA SER A 204 -22.50 -11.93 19.11
C SER A 204 -21.71 -13.24 19.26
N ALA A 205 -21.90 -13.92 20.38
CA ALA A 205 -21.35 -15.25 20.65
C ALA A 205 -22.39 -16.12 21.37
N ASN A 206 -22.32 -17.44 21.13
CA ASN A 206 -23.29 -18.45 21.57
C ASN A 206 -24.77 -18.19 21.16
N PHE A 207 -25.04 -17.16 20.35
CA PHE A 207 -26.39 -16.71 19.97
C PHE A 207 -26.65 -16.93 18.47
N GLU A 208 -27.64 -17.76 18.15
CA GLU A 208 -28.12 -18.02 16.77
C GLU A 208 -29.54 -17.48 16.52
N GLY A 209 -30.08 -16.65 17.41
CA GLY A 209 -31.41 -16.03 17.27
C GLY A 209 -31.41 -14.84 16.30
N ASN A 210 -32.59 -14.27 16.06
CA ASN A 210 -32.73 -13.00 15.32
C ASN A 210 -32.64 -11.83 16.31
N VAL A 211 -32.07 -10.69 15.92
CA VAL A 211 -32.03 -9.50 16.79
C VAL A 211 -33.19 -8.54 16.52
N LYS A 212 -33.60 -7.81 17.56
CA LYS A 212 -34.48 -6.64 17.53
C LYS A 212 -33.62 -5.42 17.91
N ILE A 213 -33.77 -4.34 17.14
CA ILE A 213 -33.03 -3.08 17.33
C ILE A 213 -34.02 -1.99 17.76
N GLU A 214 -33.71 -1.32 18.87
CA GLU A 214 -34.46 -0.19 19.43
C GLU A 214 -33.56 1.05 19.56
N LEU A 215 -34.16 2.24 19.44
CA LEU A 215 -33.53 3.55 19.65
C LEU A 215 -34.08 4.14 20.95
N GLU A 216 -33.23 4.38 21.95
CA GLU A 216 -33.60 5.09 23.18
C GLU A 216 -33.25 6.58 23.10
N MET A 217 -34.21 7.42 23.44
CA MET A 217 -34.10 8.89 23.47
C MET A 217 -33.74 9.42 24.86
N ILE A 218 -33.31 10.69 24.94
CA ILE A 218 -32.95 11.38 26.19
C ILE A 218 -34.00 11.29 27.32
N ASP A 219 -35.29 11.21 26.99
CA ASP A 219 -36.39 11.09 27.97
C ASP A 219 -36.68 9.65 28.41
N ARG A 220 -35.89 8.68 27.92
CA ARG A 220 -35.99 7.23 28.14
C ARG A 220 -37.25 6.59 27.52
N THR A 221 -37.86 7.22 26.52
CA THR A 221 -38.73 6.52 25.58
C THR A 221 -37.90 5.74 24.56
N ARG A 222 -38.48 4.65 24.03
CA ARG A 222 -37.86 3.76 23.06
C ARG A 222 -38.71 3.65 21.80
N GLU A 223 -38.06 3.68 20.65
CA GLU A 223 -38.63 3.38 19.34
C GLU A 223 -38.07 2.06 18.81
N VAL A 224 -38.92 1.21 18.22
CA VAL A 224 -38.48 -0.07 17.63
C VAL A 224 -38.14 0.18 16.16
N LEU A 225 -36.85 0.33 15.84
CA LEU A 225 -36.38 0.52 14.47
C LEU A 225 -36.64 -0.74 13.63
N VAL A 226 -36.30 -1.92 14.16
CA VAL A 226 -36.64 -3.20 13.54
C VAL A 226 -36.98 -4.26 14.60
N ALA A 227 -38.18 -4.84 14.48
CA ALA A 227 -38.72 -5.80 15.44
C ALA A 227 -38.10 -7.20 15.36
N SER A 228 -37.46 -7.55 14.24
CA SER A 228 -36.67 -8.77 14.04
C SER A 228 -35.89 -8.68 12.72
N THR A 229 -34.57 -8.82 12.77
CA THR A 229 -33.66 -8.99 11.62
C THR A 229 -32.73 -10.19 11.86
N GLU A 230 -32.08 -10.69 10.82
CA GLU A 230 -31.11 -11.79 10.96
C GLU A 230 -29.90 -11.34 11.80
N ASN A 231 -29.22 -12.27 12.48
CA ASN A 231 -28.04 -11.98 13.30
C ASN A 231 -26.76 -12.16 12.46
N ASP A 232 -26.56 -11.26 11.51
CA ASP A 232 -25.40 -11.20 10.61
C ASP A 232 -24.41 -10.07 10.93
N GLY A 233 -24.73 -9.24 11.93
CA GLY A 233 -23.82 -8.24 12.52
C GLY A 233 -23.97 -6.82 11.99
N VAL A 234 -24.87 -6.57 11.03
CA VAL A 234 -25.11 -5.25 10.43
C VAL A 234 -26.57 -5.04 10.04
N TRP A 235 -27.10 -3.84 10.26
CA TRP A 235 -28.41 -3.41 9.79
C TRP A 235 -28.39 -1.98 9.28
N GLU A 236 -28.84 -1.78 8.05
CA GLU A 236 -28.89 -0.49 7.37
C GLU A 236 -30.07 0.35 7.87
N TRP A 237 -29.79 1.37 8.69
CA TRP A 237 -30.80 2.34 9.14
C TRP A 237 -30.86 3.52 8.18
N ASN A 238 -31.98 3.65 7.46
CA ASN A 238 -32.35 4.86 6.74
C ASN A 238 -32.96 5.84 7.76
N ILE A 239 -32.22 6.87 8.18
CA ILE A 239 -32.64 7.82 9.22
C ILE A 239 -33.73 8.76 8.66
N PRO A 240 -34.89 8.96 9.33
CA PRO A 240 -35.93 9.85 8.83
C PRO A 240 -35.47 11.32 8.69
N GLU A 241 -35.96 12.02 7.65
CA GLU A 241 -35.79 13.47 7.49
C GLU A 241 -36.38 14.28 8.66
N ASP A 242 -37.37 13.72 9.37
CA ASP A 242 -38.04 14.32 10.53
C ASP A 242 -37.67 13.68 11.88
N GLN A 243 -36.59 12.89 11.92
CA GLN A 243 -35.98 12.39 13.16
C GLN A 243 -35.60 13.57 14.06
N ALA A 244 -35.85 13.49 15.37
CA ALA A 244 -35.57 14.62 16.26
C ALA A 244 -34.06 14.88 16.38
N LEU A 245 -33.67 16.16 16.39
CA LEU A 245 -32.29 16.58 16.64
C LEU A 245 -32.01 16.54 18.14
N ASP A 246 -31.03 15.75 18.57
CA ASP A 246 -30.64 15.59 19.97
C ASP A 246 -29.17 15.11 20.06
N ASP A 247 -28.49 15.41 21.17
CA ASP A 247 -27.13 14.93 21.46
C ASP A 247 -27.10 13.61 22.24
N TRP A 248 -28.29 13.10 22.63
CA TRP A 248 -28.44 11.89 23.42
C TRP A 248 -29.38 10.85 22.78
N TYR A 249 -28.83 10.03 21.89
CA TYR A 249 -29.41 8.78 21.42
C TYR A 249 -28.57 7.56 21.80
N VAL A 250 -29.21 6.42 22.05
CA VAL A 250 -28.56 5.13 22.32
C VAL A 250 -29.25 4.04 21.51
N ILE A 251 -28.48 3.21 20.81
CA ILE A 251 -29.01 1.98 20.18
C ILE A 251 -29.03 0.85 21.22
N ILE A 252 -30.06 0.01 21.18
CA ILE A 252 -30.22 -1.18 22.01
C ILE A 252 -30.52 -2.37 21.09
N ILE A 253 -29.78 -3.46 21.24
CA ILE A 253 -29.91 -4.68 20.42
C ILE A 253 -30.16 -5.87 21.36
N SER A 254 -31.10 -6.74 21.01
CA SER A 254 -31.55 -7.84 21.88
C SER A 254 -32.19 -8.98 21.09
N ASP A 255 -32.37 -10.18 21.68
CA ASP A 255 -33.15 -11.24 21.01
C ASP A 255 -34.57 -10.75 20.69
N ALA A 256 -34.99 -10.93 19.43
CA ALA A 256 -36.34 -10.67 18.97
C ALA A 256 -37.40 -11.62 19.56
N ALA A 257 -37.01 -12.75 20.16
CA ALA A 257 -37.90 -13.75 20.73
C ALA A 257 -38.45 -13.39 22.12
N ASP A 258 -37.58 -13.02 23.07
CA ASP A 258 -37.94 -12.66 24.45
C ASP A 258 -37.13 -11.48 25.03
N GLY A 259 -36.01 -11.10 24.43
CA GLY A 259 -35.21 -9.92 24.79
C GLY A 259 -33.90 -10.23 25.51
N ASP A 260 -33.47 -11.50 25.56
CA ASP A 260 -32.24 -11.94 26.24
C ASP A 260 -31.45 -12.90 25.31
N PRO A 261 -30.19 -12.62 24.95
CA PRO A 261 -29.33 -11.54 25.44
C PRO A 261 -29.71 -10.17 24.90
N TRP A 262 -29.09 -9.13 25.47
CA TRP A 262 -29.16 -7.77 24.98
C TRP A 262 -27.90 -6.96 25.33
N ASP A 263 -27.67 -5.89 24.59
CA ASP A 263 -26.65 -4.87 24.85
C ASP A 263 -27.10 -3.51 24.28
N GLN A 264 -26.35 -2.44 24.55
CA GLN A 264 -26.61 -1.07 24.09
C GLN A 264 -25.32 -0.29 23.79
N SER A 265 -25.41 0.83 23.06
CA SER A 265 -24.29 1.76 22.89
C SER A 265 -23.69 2.16 24.24
N ASN A 266 -22.37 2.00 24.41
CA ASN A 266 -21.63 2.33 25.64
C ASN A 266 -21.78 3.80 26.03
N ASN A 267 -21.81 4.69 25.04
CA ASN A 267 -22.05 6.12 25.16
C ASN A 267 -23.08 6.58 24.12
N PRO A 268 -23.71 7.75 24.30
CA PRO A 268 -24.67 8.27 23.33
C PRO A 268 -24.00 8.68 22.02
N PHE A 269 -24.80 8.70 20.94
CA PHE A 269 -24.50 9.38 19.68
C PHE A 269 -25.50 10.52 19.43
N SER A 270 -25.16 11.43 18.51
CA SER A 270 -25.98 12.59 18.15
C SER A 270 -26.67 12.41 16.80
N ILE A 271 -27.86 13.01 16.64
CA ILE A 271 -28.49 13.18 15.32
C ILE A 271 -28.58 14.66 14.98
N ILE A 272 -27.99 15.03 13.84
CA ILE A 272 -27.73 16.42 13.42
C ILE A 272 -28.50 16.80 12.13
N GLU A 273 -28.63 18.10 11.87
CA GLU A 273 -29.15 18.60 10.59
C GLU A 273 -28.20 18.15 9.44
N PRO A 274 -28.71 17.88 8.24
CA PRO A 274 -27.86 17.49 7.11
C PRO A 274 -26.88 18.61 6.78
N ILE A 275 -25.58 18.28 6.76
CA ILE A 275 -24.51 19.25 6.49
C ILE A 275 -24.62 19.66 5.01
N PRO A 276 -24.76 20.97 4.69
CA PRO A 276 -24.83 21.41 3.30
C PRO A 276 -23.61 20.97 2.50
N VAL A 277 -23.85 20.43 1.30
CA VAL A 277 -22.80 20.06 0.34
C VAL A 277 -22.77 21.13 -0.75
N THR A 278 -21.67 21.87 -0.85
CA THR A 278 -21.50 22.92 -1.87
C THR A 278 -20.65 22.42 -3.04
N PRO A 279 -21.14 22.46 -4.29
CA PRO A 279 -20.37 22.00 -5.45
C PRO A 279 -19.32 23.04 -5.88
N TYR A 280 -18.07 22.59 -6.03
CA TYR A 280 -16.92 23.40 -6.44
C TYR A 280 -16.04 22.67 -7.47
N THR A 281 -15.38 23.44 -8.35
CA THR A 281 -14.22 22.94 -9.11
C THR A 281 -13.03 22.74 -8.18
N ILE A 282 -12.08 21.89 -8.54
CA ILE A 282 -10.85 21.70 -7.75
C ILE A 282 -10.07 23.01 -7.68
N TYR A 283 -10.06 23.79 -8.78
CA TYR A 283 -9.54 25.16 -8.80
C TYR A 283 -10.19 26.08 -7.75
N GLU A 284 -11.51 25.99 -7.51
CA GLU A 284 -12.19 26.80 -6.48
C GLU A 284 -11.88 26.33 -5.06
N ILE A 285 -11.62 25.03 -4.84
CA ILE A 285 -11.18 24.48 -3.56
C ILE A 285 -9.73 24.90 -3.24
N GLN A 286 -8.85 24.86 -4.25
CA GLN A 286 -7.41 25.04 -4.11
C GLN A 286 -6.93 26.50 -4.20
N TYR A 287 -7.50 27.32 -5.10
CA TYR A 287 -6.93 28.64 -5.39
C TYR A 287 -7.11 29.64 -4.23
N THR A 288 -5.99 29.99 -3.58
CA THR A 288 -5.93 31.03 -2.55
C THR A 288 -5.10 32.26 -2.97
N GLU A 289 -5.38 33.41 -2.33
CA GLU A 289 -4.47 34.57 -2.26
C GLU A 289 -3.81 34.70 -0.86
N ASP A 290 -4.08 33.79 0.09
CA ASP A 290 -3.46 33.84 1.42
C ASP A 290 -2.01 33.28 1.38
N PRO A 291 -1.01 33.99 1.94
CA PRO A 291 0.38 33.51 2.00
C PRO A 291 0.65 32.25 2.85
N SER A 292 -0.36 31.62 3.47
CA SER A 292 -0.22 30.31 4.12
C SER A 292 -0.30 29.13 3.16
N GLY A 293 -1.03 29.25 2.05
CA GLY A 293 -1.42 28.14 1.17
C GLY A 293 -2.87 27.68 1.40
N ASP A 294 -3.37 27.83 2.63
CA ASP A 294 -4.66 27.27 3.09
C ASP A 294 -5.84 27.51 2.12
N SER A 295 -6.64 26.46 1.93
CA SER A 295 -7.89 26.52 1.16
C SER A 295 -8.89 27.56 1.69
N PRO A 296 -9.55 28.34 0.81
CA PRO A 296 -10.67 29.19 1.19
C PRO A 296 -11.93 28.42 1.66
N HIS A 297 -11.94 27.08 1.58
CA HIS A 297 -13.06 26.19 1.91
C HIS A 297 -12.79 25.25 3.09
N LEU A 298 -11.72 25.47 3.88
CA LEU A 298 -11.41 24.70 5.10
C LEU A 298 -12.64 24.52 6.02
N ASP A 299 -12.83 23.29 6.49
CA ASP A 299 -13.96 22.78 7.30
C ASP A 299 -15.33 22.78 6.56
N GLU A 300 -15.42 23.13 5.27
CA GLU A 300 -16.64 22.98 4.46
C GLU A 300 -16.74 21.57 3.85
N ARG A 301 -17.95 20.98 3.87
CA ARG A 301 -18.25 19.78 3.07
C ARG A 301 -18.63 20.19 1.65
N ILE A 302 -17.83 19.76 0.70
CA ILE A 302 -17.95 20.12 -0.70
C ILE A 302 -18.38 18.93 -1.55
N SER A 303 -18.71 19.18 -2.81
CA SER A 303 -18.69 18.14 -3.85
C SER A 303 -17.90 18.58 -5.07
N THR A 304 -17.20 17.64 -5.70
CA THR A 304 -16.36 17.92 -6.85
C THR A 304 -16.28 16.70 -7.79
N THR A 305 -15.67 16.90 -8.95
CA THR A 305 -15.47 15.87 -9.98
C THR A 305 -14.06 15.95 -10.52
N GLY A 306 -13.41 14.81 -10.78
CA GLY A 306 -12.09 14.80 -11.40
C GLY A 306 -11.68 13.42 -11.90
N VAL A 307 -10.69 13.40 -12.79
CA VAL A 307 -10.01 12.18 -13.24
C VAL A 307 -8.90 11.84 -12.25
N VAL A 308 -8.82 10.59 -11.82
CA VAL A 308 -7.77 10.10 -10.92
C VAL A 308 -6.44 10.07 -11.65
N THR A 309 -5.49 10.91 -11.23
CA THR A 309 -4.18 11.05 -11.87
C THR A 309 -3.08 10.25 -11.19
N ALA A 310 -3.22 9.92 -9.91
CA ALA A 310 -2.36 8.98 -9.20
C ALA A 310 -3.09 8.27 -8.04
N THR A 311 -2.56 7.12 -7.64
CA THR A 311 -3.00 6.32 -6.48
C THR A 311 -1.75 5.85 -5.73
N PHE A 312 -1.65 6.15 -4.44
CA PHE A 312 -0.49 5.81 -3.61
C PHE A 312 -0.93 5.15 -2.29
N SER A 313 0.03 4.67 -1.48
CA SER A 313 -0.28 3.97 -0.23
C SER A 313 -0.90 4.86 0.86
N ASN A 314 -0.86 6.18 0.69
CA ASN A 314 -1.35 7.20 1.61
C ASN A 314 -2.52 8.04 1.06
N GLY A 315 -3.01 7.80 -0.16
CA GLY A 315 -4.07 8.60 -0.77
C GLY A 315 -4.01 8.61 -2.30
N TYR A 316 -5.07 9.13 -2.92
CA TYR A 316 -5.18 9.28 -4.38
C TYR A 316 -5.39 10.74 -4.77
N TYR A 317 -4.97 11.07 -5.99
CA TYR A 317 -4.99 12.42 -6.50
C TYR A 317 -5.96 12.52 -7.68
N ILE A 318 -6.77 13.57 -7.69
CA ILE A 318 -7.74 13.85 -8.76
C ILE A 318 -7.51 15.22 -9.38
N GLN A 319 -7.89 15.36 -10.66
CA GLN A 319 -7.81 16.62 -11.40
C GLN A 319 -9.03 16.85 -12.31
N ASP A 320 -9.50 18.09 -12.37
CA ASP A 320 -10.61 18.54 -13.24
C ASP A 320 -10.12 19.34 -14.46
N GLY A 321 -8.82 19.64 -14.49
CA GLY A 321 -8.15 20.39 -15.55
C GLY A 321 -6.64 20.20 -15.57
N ALA A 322 -6.00 20.83 -16.55
CA ALA A 322 -4.54 20.87 -16.66
C ALA A 322 -4.01 22.25 -16.25
N GLY A 323 -2.94 22.26 -15.47
CA GLY A 323 -2.26 23.46 -14.99
C GLY A 323 -2.49 23.73 -13.50
N ALA A 324 -1.92 24.85 -13.05
CA ALA A 324 -1.84 25.20 -11.64
C ALA A 324 -3.21 25.25 -10.92
N TRP A 325 -3.27 24.71 -9.70
CA TRP A 325 -4.45 24.55 -8.82
C TRP A 325 -5.58 23.63 -9.32
N ASN A 326 -5.41 22.86 -10.40
CA ASN A 326 -6.47 21.95 -10.91
C ASN A 326 -6.33 20.52 -10.38
N GLY A 327 -5.64 20.31 -9.24
CA GLY A 327 -5.40 19.00 -8.62
C GLY A 327 -5.45 19.05 -7.09
N ILE A 328 -5.78 17.92 -6.45
CA ILE A 328 -5.94 17.82 -4.99
C ILE A 328 -5.76 16.37 -4.50
N ASN A 329 -5.30 16.21 -3.25
CA ASN A 329 -5.21 14.93 -2.55
C ASN A 329 -6.57 14.50 -1.97
N VAL A 330 -6.85 13.19 -1.95
CA VAL A 330 -7.98 12.59 -1.26
C VAL A 330 -7.46 11.52 -0.30
N TYR A 331 -7.84 11.62 0.97
CA TYR A 331 -7.34 10.81 2.08
C TYR A 331 -8.50 10.16 2.87
N PRO A 332 -8.38 8.88 3.29
CA PRO A 332 -7.32 7.92 2.97
C PRO A 332 -7.48 7.32 1.55
N GLN A 333 -6.57 6.43 1.16
CA GLN A 333 -6.71 5.64 -0.07
C GLN A 333 -7.96 4.73 -0.02
N ASP A 334 -8.72 4.71 -1.12
CA ASP A 334 -9.81 3.75 -1.37
C ASP A 334 -9.33 2.67 -2.38
N GLU A 335 -9.45 1.39 -2.04
CA GLU A 335 -9.02 0.28 -2.93
C GLU A 335 -9.89 0.09 -4.19
N SER A 336 -11.05 0.76 -4.27
CA SER A 336 -11.94 0.70 -5.44
C SER A 336 -11.56 1.68 -6.57
N VAL A 337 -10.69 2.65 -6.28
CA VAL A 337 -10.32 3.76 -7.17
C VAL A 337 -9.03 3.46 -7.93
N SER A 338 -9.04 3.67 -9.25
CA SER A 338 -7.91 3.43 -10.16
C SER A 338 -7.52 4.68 -10.97
N ILE A 339 -6.24 4.77 -11.36
CA ILE A 339 -5.75 5.84 -12.26
C ILE A 339 -6.52 5.80 -13.59
N GLY A 340 -7.08 6.94 -13.99
CA GLY A 340 -7.94 7.10 -15.16
C GLY A 340 -9.45 7.02 -14.89
N ASP A 341 -9.89 6.68 -13.67
CA ASP A 341 -11.30 6.75 -13.31
C ASP A 341 -11.78 8.22 -13.27
N ASP A 342 -12.93 8.50 -13.89
CA ASP A 342 -13.66 9.77 -13.80
C ASP A 342 -14.63 9.67 -12.62
N ILE A 343 -14.41 10.44 -11.55
CA ILE A 343 -15.18 10.32 -10.30
C ILE A 343 -15.94 11.59 -9.95
N TYR A 344 -17.08 11.42 -9.28
CA TYR A 344 -17.75 12.43 -8.44
C TYR A 344 -17.58 12.02 -6.98
N LEU A 345 -17.31 12.99 -6.10
CA LEU A 345 -17.28 12.75 -4.65
C LEU A 345 -17.88 13.88 -3.83
N GLU A 346 -18.22 13.57 -2.59
CA GLU A 346 -18.60 14.51 -1.51
C GLU A 346 -17.66 14.27 -0.32
N ALA A 347 -17.00 15.31 0.16
CA ALA A 347 -15.92 15.23 1.15
C ALA A 347 -15.72 16.55 1.90
N THR A 348 -15.06 16.51 3.05
CA THR A 348 -14.69 17.69 3.84
C THR A 348 -13.30 18.21 3.42
N VAL A 349 -13.16 19.52 3.24
CA VAL A 349 -11.85 20.15 2.95
C VAL A 349 -11.05 20.33 4.25
N PHE A 350 -9.80 19.87 4.26
CA PHE A 350 -8.95 19.84 5.45
C PHE A 350 -7.51 20.27 5.15
N GLU A 351 -6.80 20.75 6.18
CA GLU A 351 -5.40 21.20 6.10
C GLU A 351 -4.48 20.34 6.97
N TYR A 352 -3.67 19.48 6.34
CA TYR A 352 -2.76 18.58 7.05
C TYR A 352 -1.29 19.03 6.95
N GLN A 353 -0.88 19.86 7.91
CA GLN A 353 0.48 20.44 7.97
C GLN A 353 0.80 21.36 6.79
N ASN A 354 -0.15 22.23 6.42
CA ASN A 354 -0.19 23.08 5.22
C ASN A 354 -0.01 22.24 3.94
N LYS A 355 -1.12 21.58 3.61
CA LYS A 355 -1.40 20.72 2.46
C LYS A 355 -2.91 20.55 2.44
N THR A 356 -3.56 20.99 1.35
CA THR A 356 -5.01 20.90 1.23
C THR A 356 -5.42 19.50 0.76
N GLU A 357 -6.23 18.80 1.55
CA GLU A 357 -6.74 17.48 1.20
C GLU A 357 -8.24 17.31 1.48
N LEU A 358 -8.85 16.37 0.76
CA LEU A 358 -10.25 16.00 0.94
C LEU A 358 -10.34 14.75 1.82
N ILE A 359 -11.01 14.87 2.96
CA ILE A 359 -11.21 13.80 3.95
C ILE A 359 -12.70 13.46 4.12
N ASP A 360 -13.00 12.43 4.90
CA ASP A 360 -14.38 12.06 5.29
C ASP A 360 -15.33 11.93 4.09
N VAL A 361 -14.90 11.17 3.06
CA VAL A 361 -15.65 10.99 1.81
C VAL A 361 -17.00 10.30 2.08
N THR A 362 -18.10 11.07 2.05
CA THR A 362 -19.46 10.58 2.36
C THR A 362 -20.21 10.01 1.16
N ASN A 363 -19.75 10.31 -0.06
CA ASN A 363 -20.33 9.80 -1.31
C ASN A 363 -19.21 9.71 -2.35
N LEU A 364 -19.09 8.58 -3.05
CA LEU A 364 -18.09 8.35 -4.10
C LEU A 364 -18.75 7.60 -5.26
N GLN A 365 -18.58 8.12 -6.48
CA GLN A 365 -19.22 7.59 -7.68
C GLN A 365 -18.23 7.59 -8.85
N ILE A 366 -17.79 6.40 -9.27
CA ILE A 366 -17.00 6.21 -10.49
C ILE A 366 -17.96 6.26 -11.69
N ASN A 367 -17.89 7.36 -12.45
CA ASN A 367 -18.75 7.63 -13.61
C ASN A 367 -18.31 6.83 -14.85
N GLY A 368 -17.02 6.52 -14.96
CA GLY A 368 -16.40 5.80 -16.05
C GLY A 368 -14.88 5.92 -16.04
N ILE A 369 -14.27 5.74 -17.20
CA ILE A 369 -12.84 5.96 -17.44
C ILE A 369 -12.70 7.16 -18.38
N ALA A 370 -11.77 8.06 -18.10
CA ALA A 370 -11.42 9.20 -18.93
C ALA A 370 -9.93 9.18 -19.31
N ASP A 371 -9.59 9.96 -20.35
CA ASP A 371 -8.19 10.24 -20.67
C ASP A 371 -7.59 11.13 -19.55
N LEU A 372 -6.33 10.86 -19.18
CA LEU A 372 -5.65 11.66 -18.16
C LEU A 372 -5.44 13.12 -18.63
N PRO A 373 -5.53 14.12 -17.74
CA PRO A 373 -5.14 15.49 -18.06
C PRO A 373 -3.68 15.57 -18.53
N GLU A 374 -3.45 16.31 -19.61
CA GLU A 374 -2.11 16.52 -20.19
C GLU A 374 -1.13 17.07 -19.13
N PRO A 375 -0.02 16.36 -18.83
CA PRO A 375 0.94 16.78 -17.81
C PRO A 375 1.51 18.17 -18.10
N THR A 376 1.35 19.10 -17.16
CA THR A 376 1.76 20.49 -17.42
C THR A 376 3.28 20.65 -17.37
N GLN A 377 3.87 21.14 -18.45
CA GLN A 377 5.32 21.34 -18.50
C GLN A 377 5.76 22.49 -17.59
N ILE A 378 6.67 22.21 -16.65
CA ILE A 378 7.25 23.17 -15.71
C ILE A 378 8.80 23.07 -15.64
N LEU A 379 9.41 24.05 -14.98
CA LEU A 379 10.84 24.08 -14.63
C LEU A 379 11.08 23.55 -13.21
N THR A 380 12.28 23.03 -12.89
CA THR A 380 12.58 22.47 -11.55
C THR A 380 12.41 23.50 -10.44
N GLY A 381 12.84 24.73 -10.68
CA GLY A 381 12.73 25.83 -9.73
C GLY A 381 11.29 26.28 -9.43
N GLN A 382 10.28 25.89 -10.22
CA GLN A 382 8.88 26.17 -9.88
C GLN A 382 8.39 25.36 -8.68
N ILE A 383 9.04 24.23 -8.37
CA ILE A 383 8.82 23.45 -7.15
C ILE A 383 9.77 23.94 -6.04
N SER A 384 11.05 24.13 -6.35
CA SER A 384 12.11 24.29 -5.33
C SER A 384 12.36 25.70 -4.80
N MET A 385 11.69 26.74 -5.32
CA MET A 385 11.93 28.14 -4.90
C MET A 385 10.65 28.87 -4.48
N PRO A 386 10.08 28.57 -3.29
CA PRO A 386 8.92 29.28 -2.74
C PRO A 386 9.15 30.79 -2.51
N ASP A 387 10.40 31.25 -2.36
CA ASP A 387 10.74 32.69 -2.31
C ASP A 387 10.60 33.40 -3.68
N THR A 388 10.39 32.66 -4.79
CA THR A 388 10.43 33.18 -6.18
C THR A 388 9.21 32.79 -7.02
N TYR A 389 8.70 31.57 -6.83
CA TYR A 389 7.51 31.00 -7.49
C TYR A 389 6.50 30.57 -6.43
N ASN A 390 5.31 30.15 -6.85
CA ASN A 390 4.31 29.57 -5.96
C ASN A 390 4.25 28.04 -6.16
N PRO A 391 5.04 27.22 -5.44
CA PRO A 391 5.01 25.77 -5.57
C PRO A 391 3.68 25.17 -5.11
N GLU A 392 3.01 25.79 -4.14
CA GLU A 392 1.63 25.50 -3.69
C GLU A 392 0.69 25.27 -4.88
N SER A 393 0.79 26.14 -5.88
CA SER A 393 -0.07 26.10 -7.06
C SER A 393 0.13 24.89 -7.96
N TRP A 394 1.06 23.98 -7.63
CA TRP A 394 1.25 22.71 -8.31
C TRP A 394 0.90 21.51 -7.44
N GLU A 395 0.58 21.67 -6.15
CA GLU A 395 0.18 20.55 -5.28
C GLU A 395 -0.98 19.75 -5.91
N GLY A 396 -0.86 18.42 -5.89
CA GLY A 396 -1.80 17.50 -6.49
C GLY A 396 -1.87 17.52 -8.03
N VAL A 397 -1.13 18.41 -8.70
CA VAL A 397 -1.13 18.53 -10.18
C VAL A 397 -0.10 17.60 -10.81
N LEU A 398 -0.53 16.87 -11.84
CA LEU A 398 0.33 16.10 -12.74
C LEU A 398 1.12 17.05 -13.64
N VAL A 399 2.43 17.08 -13.42
CA VAL A 399 3.39 17.96 -14.09
C VAL A 399 4.46 17.15 -14.82
N ARG A 400 5.17 17.80 -15.74
CA ARG A 400 6.27 17.20 -16.50
C ARG A 400 7.46 18.15 -16.59
N MET A 401 8.66 17.62 -16.35
CA MET A 401 9.93 18.33 -16.56
C MET A 401 10.67 17.68 -17.72
N MET A 402 11.45 18.48 -18.46
CA MET A 402 12.10 18.06 -19.72
C MET A 402 13.61 18.28 -19.67
N GLU A 403 14.36 17.37 -20.29
CA GLU A 403 15.82 17.41 -20.47
C GLU A 403 16.64 17.61 -19.17
N VAL A 404 16.16 17.01 -18.07
CA VAL A 404 16.74 17.13 -16.73
C VAL A 404 17.94 16.19 -16.49
N THR A 405 18.78 16.53 -15.53
CA THR A 405 19.94 15.74 -15.10
C THR A 405 19.89 15.43 -13.61
N VAL A 406 20.22 14.20 -13.20
CA VAL A 406 20.33 13.81 -11.78
C VAL A 406 21.50 14.54 -11.12
N THR A 407 21.20 15.40 -10.14
CA THR A 407 22.17 16.21 -9.39
C THR A 407 22.57 15.60 -8.04
N ASN A 408 21.78 14.66 -7.51
CA ASN A 408 22.07 13.89 -6.31
C ASN A 408 21.31 12.56 -6.37
N GLU A 409 22.00 11.43 -6.15
CA GLU A 409 21.42 10.10 -6.23
C GLU A 409 20.82 9.56 -4.91
N ASP A 410 21.05 10.20 -3.77
CA ASP A 410 20.60 9.74 -2.45
C ASP A 410 20.56 10.91 -1.44
N LEU A 411 19.37 11.47 -1.20
CA LEU A 411 19.08 12.35 -0.06
C LEU A 411 18.75 11.56 1.22
N GLY A 412 18.52 10.25 1.10
CA GLY A 412 17.94 9.38 2.11
C GLY A 412 16.42 9.23 1.97
N TYR A 413 15.87 8.21 2.64
CA TYR A 413 14.43 7.91 2.72
C TYR A 413 13.69 7.62 1.40
N GLY A 414 14.39 7.52 0.26
CA GLY A 414 13.79 7.37 -1.08
C GLY A 414 14.02 8.59 -1.98
N GLU A 415 14.38 9.72 -1.37
CA GLU A 415 14.48 11.02 -2.03
C GLU A 415 15.78 11.18 -2.86
N TRP A 416 15.69 11.86 -4.01
CA TRP A 416 16.79 12.21 -4.92
C TRP A 416 16.57 13.58 -5.59
N GLU A 417 17.53 14.08 -6.37
CA GLU A 417 17.46 15.44 -6.95
C GLU A 417 17.72 15.48 -8.47
N ILE A 418 16.97 16.33 -9.18
CA ILE A 418 17.10 16.64 -10.61
C ILE A 418 17.22 18.14 -10.87
N ASP A 419 17.89 18.53 -11.96
CA ASP A 419 18.04 19.93 -12.38
C ASP A 419 17.85 20.08 -13.89
N ASP A 420 17.13 21.12 -14.34
CA ASP A 420 16.88 21.42 -15.76
C ASP A 420 17.97 22.28 -16.43
N GLY A 421 19.00 22.69 -15.67
CA GLY A 421 20.09 23.53 -16.14
C GLY A 421 19.75 25.00 -16.36
N ILE A 422 18.52 25.44 -16.07
CA ILE A 422 18.08 26.85 -16.22
C ILE A 422 18.53 27.69 -15.03
N ASP A 423 18.34 27.19 -13.81
CA ASP A 423 18.96 27.75 -12.60
C ASP A 423 19.49 26.61 -11.70
N THR A 424 20.80 26.36 -11.78
CA THR A 424 21.49 25.30 -11.03
C THR A 424 21.60 25.56 -9.52
N SER A 425 20.76 26.44 -8.97
CA SER A 425 20.50 26.58 -7.54
C SER A 425 19.07 26.18 -7.15
N ALA A 426 18.31 25.61 -8.09
CA ALA A 426 16.90 25.24 -7.98
C ALA A 426 16.63 23.76 -8.36
N PRO A 427 17.39 22.76 -7.86
CA PRO A 427 17.12 21.37 -8.17
C PRO A 427 15.79 20.92 -7.56
N CYS A 428 14.98 20.17 -8.32
CA CYS A 428 13.74 19.57 -7.84
C CYS A 428 14.02 18.27 -7.09
N ARG A 429 13.38 18.10 -5.94
CA ARG A 429 13.38 16.82 -5.23
C ARG A 429 12.39 15.86 -5.88
N VAL A 430 12.80 14.62 -6.03
CA VAL A 430 11.97 13.49 -6.47
C VAL A 430 11.95 12.45 -5.36
N ASP A 431 10.86 11.71 -5.22
CA ASP A 431 10.60 10.78 -4.11
C ASP A 431 10.06 9.43 -4.63
N ASP A 432 10.06 8.37 -3.81
CA ASP A 432 9.85 6.97 -4.25
C ASP A 432 8.49 6.36 -3.87
N LEU A 433 7.47 7.21 -3.70
CA LEU A 433 6.11 6.81 -3.31
C LEU A 433 5.37 5.93 -4.36
N GLY A 434 5.75 6.02 -5.64
CA GLY A 434 5.17 5.25 -6.75
C GLY A 434 5.96 3.99 -7.13
N ASP A 435 5.30 3.02 -7.79
CA ASP A 435 5.90 1.72 -8.16
C ASP A 435 6.74 1.83 -9.45
N TYR A 436 7.91 2.45 -9.34
CA TYR A 436 8.91 2.53 -10.42
C TYR A 436 10.19 1.75 -10.12
N SER A 437 10.86 1.29 -11.17
CA SER A 437 12.10 0.48 -11.11
C SER A 437 13.36 1.22 -11.54
N TYR A 438 13.23 2.48 -11.97
CA TYR A 438 14.35 3.40 -12.17
C TYR A 438 15.16 3.58 -10.88
N LEU A 439 16.49 3.55 -11.00
CA LEU A 439 17.43 3.80 -9.91
C LEU A 439 18.32 4.98 -10.32
N PRO A 440 18.24 6.14 -9.64
CA PRO A 440 19.01 7.32 -10.02
C PRO A 440 20.52 7.08 -9.89
N VAL A 441 21.29 7.63 -10.83
CA VAL A 441 22.75 7.70 -10.77
C VAL A 441 23.19 9.11 -11.10
N LEU A 442 24.16 9.64 -10.34
CA LEU A 442 24.65 11.01 -10.51
C LEU A 442 25.09 11.31 -11.96
N ASN A 443 24.59 12.40 -12.52
CA ASN A 443 24.72 12.82 -13.93
C ASN A 443 23.97 11.96 -14.97
N ASP A 444 23.05 11.07 -14.59
CA ASP A 444 22.12 10.48 -15.56
C ASP A 444 21.22 11.57 -16.15
N PHE A 445 20.93 11.44 -17.45
CA PHE A 445 20.08 12.36 -18.20
C PHE A 445 18.71 11.74 -18.45
N ILE A 446 17.65 12.45 -18.07
CA ILE A 446 16.26 12.01 -18.24
C ILE A 446 15.61 12.99 -19.23
N TYR A 447 15.11 12.48 -20.36
CA TYR A 447 14.54 13.31 -21.41
C TYR A 447 13.22 13.95 -20.96
N SER A 448 12.39 13.21 -20.24
CA SER A 448 11.25 13.76 -19.53
C SER A 448 10.93 12.94 -18.28
N ILE A 449 10.61 13.63 -17.19
CA ILE A 449 10.06 13.02 -15.98
C ILE A 449 8.69 13.62 -15.69
N THR A 450 7.71 12.77 -15.43
CA THR A 450 6.32 13.12 -15.13
C THR A 450 6.01 12.71 -13.69
N GLY A 451 5.05 13.36 -13.03
CA GLY A 451 4.62 12.99 -11.69
C GLY A 451 3.66 13.99 -11.07
N ILE A 452 3.09 13.64 -9.91
CA ILE A 452 2.31 14.56 -9.08
C ILE A 452 3.27 15.43 -8.26
N VAL A 453 2.95 16.71 -8.02
CA VAL A 453 3.66 17.47 -6.97
C VAL A 453 2.98 17.26 -5.62
N ASP A 454 3.77 16.94 -4.61
CA ASP A 454 3.32 16.59 -3.26
C ASP A 454 4.11 17.40 -2.22
N TYR A 455 3.45 17.93 -1.19
CA TYR A 455 4.11 18.55 -0.05
C TYR A 455 4.26 17.57 1.12
N GLY A 456 5.48 17.45 1.64
CA GLY A 456 5.77 16.53 2.74
C GLY A 456 7.03 16.90 3.51
N TYR A 457 6.95 16.80 4.85
CA TYR A 457 8.06 17.07 5.80
C TYR A 457 8.72 18.46 5.71
N GLY A 458 8.10 19.42 5.01
CA GLY A 458 8.59 20.79 4.83
C GLY A 458 9.03 21.13 3.41
N ASP A 459 9.05 20.17 2.50
CA ASP A 459 9.52 20.31 1.12
C ASP A 459 8.45 19.89 0.10
N PHE A 460 8.40 20.57 -1.05
CA PHE A 460 7.65 20.09 -2.21
C PHE A 460 8.52 19.12 -3.03
N LYS A 461 7.89 18.04 -3.52
CA LYS A 461 8.55 16.95 -4.26
C LYS A 461 7.77 16.57 -5.50
N LEU A 462 8.44 15.99 -6.48
CA LEU A 462 7.81 15.26 -7.59
C LEU A 462 7.67 13.78 -7.22
N GLN A 463 6.47 13.23 -7.39
CA GLN A 463 6.13 11.81 -7.19
C GLN A 463 5.84 11.15 -8.55
N PRO A 464 6.82 10.51 -9.22
CA PRO A 464 6.59 9.67 -10.40
C PRO A 464 5.76 8.45 -10.00
N ARG A 465 4.77 8.08 -10.83
CA ARG A 465 3.76 7.08 -10.45
C ARG A 465 4.19 5.66 -10.78
N ASN A 466 4.96 5.49 -11.87
CA ASN A 466 5.46 4.21 -12.40
C ASN A 466 6.63 4.44 -13.39
N ASP A 467 7.15 3.36 -13.98
CA ASP A 467 8.26 3.42 -14.95
C ASP A 467 7.99 4.24 -16.22
N ASP A 468 6.73 4.36 -16.68
CA ASP A 468 6.40 5.09 -17.92
C ASP A 468 6.51 6.62 -17.73
N ASP A 469 6.44 7.10 -16.49
CA ASP A 469 6.67 8.51 -16.15
C ASP A 469 8.15 8.96 -16.31
N ILE A 470 9.12 8.03 -16.35
CA ILE A 470 10.57 8.31 -16.32
C ILE A 470 11.25 7.98 -17.65
N ASN A 471 11.15 8.89 -18.62
CA ASN A 471 11.63 8.67 -19.99
C ASN A 471 13.11 9.04 -20.17
N ILE A 472 14.00 8.05 -20.16
CA ILE A 472 15.44 8.21 -20.43
C ILE A 472 15.82 8.17 -21.93
N THR A 473 14.85 8.08 -22.86
CA THR A 473 15.12 7.79 -24.29
C THR A 473 14.68 8.86 -25.29
N GLY A 474 13.68 9.68 -24.96
CA GLY A 474 13.11 10.66 -25.88
C GLY A 474 12.09 10.11 -26.89
N LEU A 475 11.51 8.95 -26.58
CA LEU A 475 10.38 8.36 -27.30
C LEU A 475 9.18 8.29 -26.34
N ASP A 476 8.10 9.00 -26.68
CA ASP A 476 6.90 9.18 -25.84
C ASP A 476 5.67 8.67 -26.62
N VAL A 477 4.78 7.94 -25.95
CA VAL A 477 3.90 6.90 -26.54
C VAL A 477 2.64 6.76 -25.66
N SER A 478 1.44 7.14 -26.09
CA SER A 478 0.59 6.57 -27.16
C SER A 478 -0.66 7.48 -27.31
N PRO A 479 -1.44 7.50 -28.42
CA PRO A 479 -1.29 6.81 -29.72
C PRO A 479 -0.86 7.77 -30.87
N GLN A 480 -0.70 7.24 -32.09
CA GLN A 480 0.12 7.86 -33.16
C GLN A 480 -0.60 8.09 -34.51
N ARG A 481 -0.01 8.93 -35.37
CA ARG A 481 -0.34 9.09 -36.81
C ARG A 481 0.90 9.16 -37.71
N LEU A 482 0.75 8.74 -38.97
CA LEU A 482 1.77 8.88 -40.03
C LEU A 482 1.18 9.49 -41.32
N LEU A 483 2.03 10.14 -42.12
CA LEU A 483 1.67 10.74 -43.41
C LEU A 483 2.80 10.53 -44.45
N PHE A 484 2.43 10.36 -45.72
CA PHE A 484 3.37 10.28 -46.86
C PHE A 484 2.85 11.12 -48.06
N LEU A 485 3.74 11.46 -49.01
CA LEU A 485 3.44 12.25 -50.21
C LEU A 485 4.10 11.62 -51.45
N THR A 486 3.43 11.61 -52.61
CA THR A 486 3.85 10.86 -53.83
C THR A 486 3.51 11.57 -55.17
N TYR A 487 4.18 11.20 -56.27
CA TYR A 487 3.92 11.65 -57.67
C TYR A 487 4.52 10.64 -58.70
N ASP A 488 3.98 10.57 -59.94
CA ASP A 488 4.25 9.57 -61.01
C ASP A 488 5.54 9.81 -61.88
N ASP A 489 6.13 8.92 -62.71
CA ASP A 489 5.79 7.62 -63.39
C ASP A 489 7.13 6.88 -63.75
N CYS A 490 7.42 5.54 -63.79
CA CYS A 490 6.73 4.27 -63.48
C CYS A 490 7.72 3.03 -63.37
N PHE A 491 7.30 1.90 -62.77
CA PHE A 491 7.88 0.51 -62.76
C PHE A 491 9.26 0.21 -62.08
N ASN A 492 9.54 -0.94 -61.43
CA ASN A 492 8.76 -2.05 -60.82
C ASN A 492 9.73 -3.01 -60.06
N GLY A 493 9.34 -3.59 -58.91
CA GLY A 493 9.85 -4.90 -58.48
C GLY A 493 10.42 -5.09 -57.06
N LYS A 494 10.13 -4.21 -56.09
CA LYS A 494 10.55 -4.36 -54.69
C LYS A 494 9.42 -3.95 -53.73
N GLU A 495 8.85 -4.94 -53.02
CA GLU A 495 7.96 -4.72 -51.89
C GLU A 495 8.77 -4.47 -50.61
N PHE A 496 8.28 -3.57 -49.75
CA PHE A 496 8.76 -3.36 -48.39
C PHE A 496 7.58 -3.58 -47.42
N SER A 497 7.86 -4.09 -46.22
CA SER A 497 6.85 -4.26 -45.17
C SER A 497 7.18 -3.43 -43.94
N ILE A 498 6.25 -2.55 -43.54
CA ILE A 498 6.26 -1.86 -42.26
C ILE A 498 5.27 -2.57 -41.34
N THR A 499 5.72 -3.09 -40.21
CA THR A 499 4.87 -3.75 -39.20
C THR A 499 4.95 -2.97 -37.88
N ASN A 500 3.79 -2.53 -37.40
CA ASN A 500 3.62 -2.03 -36.04
C ASN A 500 3.73 -3.23 -35.07
N LEU A 501 4.76 -3.26 -34.21
CA LEU A 501 5.03 -4.36 -33.28
C LEU A 501 4.44 -4.12 -31.87
N SER A 502 4.37 -2.85 -31.47
CA SER A 502 3.79 -2.36 -30.22
C SER A 502 3.41 -0.89 -30.39
N GLU A 503 2.78 -0.31 -29.38
CA GLU A 503 2.50 1.13 -29.30
C GLU A 503 3.77 2.01 -29.31
N THR A 504 4.95 1.39 -29.18
CA THR A 504 6.27 2.04 -29.16
C THR A 504 7.12 1.73 -30.41
N ASP A 505 7.03 0.51 -30.93
CA ASP A 505 7.99 -0.05 -31.88
C ASP A 505 7.37 -0.28 -33.25
N ILE A 506 7.84 0.46 -34.26
CA ILE A 506 7.65 0.10 -35.67
C ILE A 506 8.87 -0.63 -36.20
N SER A 507 8.64 -1.67 -37.00
CA SER A 507 9.69 -2.41 -37.71
C SER A 507 9.52 -2.29 -39.22
N ILE A 508 10.64 -2.26 -39.93
CA ILE A 508 10.69 -2.26 -41.41
C ILE A 508 11.51 -3.48 -41.83
N SER A 509 10.96 -4.34 -42.70
CA SER A 509 11.60 -5.60 -43.04
C SER A 509 11.44 -6.03 -44.51
N TYR A 510 12.37 -6.89 -44.91
CA TYR A 510 12.54 -7.53 -46.22
C TYR A 510 12.83 -6.63 -47.43
N ILE A 511 13.79 -7.10 -48.24
CA ILE A 511 14.05 -6.69 -49.63
C ILE A 511 14.39 -7.99 -50.38
N THR A 512 13.72 -8.27 -51.50
CA THR A 512 13.99 -9.48 -52.32
C THR A 512 15.15 -9.25 -53.32
N SER A 513 15.61 -10.31 -54.01
CA SER A 513 17.00 -10.45 -54.50
C SER A 513 17.37 -9.79 -55.86
N GLU A 514 18.46 -10.25 -56.49
CA GLU A 514 19.30 -9.54 -57.48
C GLU A 514 18.68 -9.22 -58.86
N GLY A 515 19.28 -8.23 -59.55
CA GLY A 515 19.13 -7.96 -60.98
C GLY A 515 20.30 -7.10 -61.51
N GLU A 516 20.70 -7.26 -62.78
CA GLU A 516 21.74 -6.43 -63.42
C GLU A 516 21.15 -5.11 -63.96
N PHE A 517 21.75 -3.97 -63.61
CA PHE A 517 21.25 -2.63 -63.96
C PHE A 517 22.04 -1.97 -65.12
N PRO A 518 21.39 -1.64 -66.26
CA PRO A 518 21.89 -0.64 -67.20
C PRO A 518 21.62 0.79 -66.68
N CYS A 519 22.41 1.77 -67.12
CA CYS A 519 22.51 3.09 -66.48
C CYS A 519 21.62 4.22 -67.07
N GLY A 520 21.02 5.03 -66.19
CA GLY A 520 20.60 6.44 -66.43
C GLY A 520 19.09 6.69 -66.32
N ASP A 521 18.60 7.71 -65.59
CA ASP A 521 19.31 8.81 -64.88
C ASP A 521 18.44 9.39 -63.72
N GLY A 522 18.80 9.09 -62.47
CA GLY A 522 17.80 8.81 -61.42
C GLY A 522 17.58 9.78 -60.23
N VAL A 523 16.46 9.51 -59.54
CA VAL A 523 15.91 10.09 -58.30
C VAL A 523 15.18 8.95 -57.55
N TRP A 524 14.83 9.11 -56.27
CA TRP A 524 14.02 8.13 -55.50
C TRP A 524 12.58 8.61 -55.39
N TRP A 525 11.59 7.72 -55.54
CA TRP A 525 10.18 8.03 -55.27
C TRP A 525 9.33 6.80 -54.91
N ILE A 526 8.14 7.05 -54.33
CA ILE A 526 7.14 6.06 -53.93
C ILE A 526 5.91 6.23 -54.82
N GLU A 527 5.32 5.12 -55.27
CA GLU A 527 4.30 5.12 -56.32
C GLU A 527 3.24 4.02 -56.08
N ASP A 528 2.08 4.16 -56.75
CA ASP A 528 0.91 3.26 -56.63
C ASP A 528 0.36 3.06 -55.20
N PHE A 529 0.51 4.08 -54.35
CA PHE A 529 0.00 4.13 -52.97
C PHE A 529 -1.53 4.29 -52.94
N ASN A 530 -2.27 3.19 -53.15
CA ASN A 530 -3.74 3.14 -53.26
C ASN A 530 -4.47 3.24 -51.89
N LEU A 531 -4.13 4.25 -51.10
CA LEU A 531 -4.73 4.54 -49.79
C LEU A 531 -5.11 6.02 -49.74
N GLU A 532 -6.33 6.33 -49.30
CA GLU A 532 -6.73 7.72 -49.02
C GLU A 532 -6.02 8.18 -47.73
N PHE A 533 -5.44 9.38 -47.76
CA PHE A 533 -4.72 9.97 -46.63
C PHE A 533 -5.59 11.04 -45.91
N PRO A 534 -5.45 11.22 -44.57
CA PRO A 534 -4.58 10.46 -43.66
C PRO A 534 -5.00 9.00 -43.50
N TYR A 535 -4.05 8.14 -43.14
CA TYR A 535 -4.27 6.70 -42.97
C TYR A 535 -3.74 6.26 -41.60
N ASP A 536 -4.65 5.76 -40.74
CA ASP A 536 -4.32 5.32 -39.39
C ASP A 536 -3.94 3.81 -39.40
N LEU A 537 -2.84 3.44 -38.71
CA LEU A 537 -2.29 2.07 -38.71
C LEU A 537 -2.27 1.49 -37.28
N GLU A 538 -3.33 0.73 -36.95
CA GLU A 538 -3.54 0.11 -35.64
C GLU A 538 -2.39 -0.83 -35.20
N ALA A 539 -2.25 -1.05 -33.90
CA ALA A 539 -1.23 -1.94 -33.33
C ALA A 539 -1.31 -3.37 -33.88
N GLY A 540 -0.16 -3.95 -34.24
CA GLY A 540 -0.07 -5.28 -34.84
C GLY A 540 -0.41 -5.37 -36.33
N ASN A 541 -0.98 -4.32 -36.95
CA ASN A 541 -1.19 -4.29 -38.39
C ASN A 541 0.10 -3.93 -39.15
N SER A 542 0.14 -4.28 -40.44
CA SER A 542 1.28 -4.03 -41.32
C SER A 542 0.85 -3.31 -42.59
N LEU A 543 1.63 -2.30 -43.00
CA LEU A 543 1.44 -1.56 -44.23
C LEU A 543 2.56 -1.90 -45.22
N ASN A 544 2.18 -2.40 -46.39
CA ASN A 544 3.11 -2.82 -47.44
C ASN A 544 2.94 -1.93 -48.66
N PHE A 545 4.04 -1.44 -49.23
CA PHE A 545 4.05 -0.68 -50.48
C PHE A 545 5.30 -0.97 -51.30
N ASN A 546 5.23 -0.59 -52.58
CA ASN A 546 6.36 -0.71 -53.51
C ASN A 546 7.18 0.59 -53.50
N VAL A 547 8.51 0.45 -53.59
CA VAL A 547 9.41 1.59 -53.80
C VAL A 547 10.19 1.35 -55.08
N ILE A 548 10.25 2.37 -55.94
CA ILE A 548 10.91 2.33 -57.25
C ILE A 548 12.21 3.14 -57.16
N VAL A 549 13.27 2.64 -57.78
CA VAL A 549 14.64 3.18 -57.66
C VAL A 549 15.30 3.20 -59.03
N ASP A 550 15.60 4.40 -59.53
CA ASP A 550 16.50 4.63 -60.67
C ASP A 550 17.83 5.23 -60.17
N LEU A 551 18.97 4.73 -60.67
CA LEU A 551 20.32 5.09 -60.22
C LEU A 551 21.39 4.96 -61.33
N PRO A 552 22.09 6.06 -61.66
CA PRO A 552 23.42 6.04 -62.24
C PRO A 552 24.51 6.37 -61.20
N VAL A 553 25.68 5.77 -61.35
CA VAL A 553 26.83 5.95 -60.44
C VAL A 553 27.70 7.13 -60.88
N TYR A 554 28.02 8.05 -59.96
CA TYR A 554 29.42 8.40 -59.59
C TYR A 554 29.46 9.43 -58.44
N ASP A 555 30.29 9.14 -57.42
CA ASP A 555 30.78 10.02 -56.36
C ASP A 555 29.83 11.14 -55.91
N ARG A 556 28.69 10.75 -55.33
CA ARG A 556 27.92 11.61 -54.41
C ARG A 556 27.73 10.88 -53.10
N GLU A 557 27.79 11.61 -52.00
CA GLU A 557 27.21 11.17 -50.74
C GLU A 557 25.70 11.01 -50.94
N ILE A 558 25.14 9.88 -50.51
CA ILE A 558 23.70 9.75 -50.30
C ILE A 558 23.40 10.58 -49.05
N SER A 559 22.88 11.80 -49.24
CA SER A 559 22.30 12.54 -48.11
C SER A 559 21.05 11.79 -47.64
N PRO A 560 20.92 11.47 -46.34
CA PRO A 560 19.70 10.85 -45.83
C PRO A 560 18.53 11.82 -46.02
N ASP A 561 17.41 11.31 -46.52
CA ASP A 561 16.22 12.14 -46.72
C ASP A 561 15.37 12.21 -45.44
N THR A 562 14.48 13.20 -45.37
CA THR A 562 13.69 13.51 -44.18
C THR A 562 12.27 12.98 -44.32
N LEU A 563 11.93 11.96 -43.52
CA LEU A 563 10.54 11.65 -43.20
C LEU A 563 9.99 12.76 -42.29
N TYR A 564 8.74 13.14 -42.51
CA TYR A 564 8.03 14.15 -41.71
C TYR A 564 6.88 13.47 -40.99
N ILE A 565 6.86 13.56 -39.66
CA ILE A 565 5.77 13.08 -38.80
C ILE A 565 5.04 14.34 -38.32
N GLU A 566 3.79 14.50 -38.71
CA GLU A 566 2.99 15.66 -38.33
C GLU A 566 2.15 15.33 -37.09
N THR A 567 2.39 16.08 -36.01
CA THR A 567 1.75 15.94 -34.70
C THR A 567 0.95 17.22 -34.41
N GLU A 568 0.07 17.20 -33.40
CA GLU A 568 -0.77 18.38 -33.09
C GLU A 568 0.05 19.58 -32.58
N VAL A 569 1.22 19.33 -31.99
CA VAL A 569 2.23 20.34 -31.63
C VAL A 569 3.21 20.69 -32.77
N GLY A 570 3.08 20.07 -33.94
CA GLY A 570 3.79 20.44 -35.18
C GLY A 570 4.53 19.31 -35.89
N GLN A 571 5.29 19.68 -36.92
CA GLN A 571 5.90 18.75 -37.87
C GLN A 571 7.32 18.32 -37.45
N LYS A 572 7.45 17.13 -36.87
CA LYS A 572 8.72 16.52 -36.44
C LYS A 572 9.46 15.91 -37.65
N LYS A 573 10.80 16.00 -37.64
CA LYS A 573 11.66 15.49 -38.71
C LYS A 573 12.39 14.23 -38.26
N VAL A 574 12.26 13.15 -39.04
CA VAL A 574 12.98 11.89 -38.85
C VAL A 574 13.90 11.67 -40.06
N THR A 575 15.20 11.63 -39.81
CA THR A 575 16.23 11.44 -40.85
C THR A 575 16.38 9.96 -41.16
N LEU A 576 16.06 9.53 -42.38
CA LEU A 576 16.15 8.13 -42.79
C LEU A 576 17.61 7.71 -43.01
N LEU A 577 18.16 6.98 -42.04
CA LEU A 577 19.54 6.48 -42.08
C LEU A 577 19.65 5.24 -42.98
N PHE A 578 20.13 5.44 -44.22
CA PHE A 578 20.51 4.35 -45.11
C PHE A 578 21.74 3.59 -44.56
N ASN A 579 21.60 2.29 -44.29
CA ASN A 579 22.76 1.43 -44.07
C ASN A 579 23.51 1.23 -45.40
N SER A 580 24.82 1.49 -45.39
CA SER A 580 25.69 1.45 -46.57
C SER A 580 26.21 0.05 -46.94
N ASP A 581 25.89 -0.99 -46.15
CA ASP A 581 26.30 -2.39 -46.38
C ASP A 581 25.58 -3.11 -47.55
N LEU A 582 24.90 -2.38 -48.44
CA LEU A 582 24.16 -2.86 -49.63
C LEU A 582 25.05 -3.49 -50.75
N ASN A 583 26.21 -4.07 -50.41
CA ASN A 583 27.20 -4.57 -51.38
C ASN A 583 27.86 -5.92 -51.02
N ASN A 584 27.46 -6.58 -49.93
CA ASN A 584 28.05 -7.86 -49.50
C ASN A 584 27.02 -9.00 -49.51
N ASN A 585 27.05 -9.84 -50.55
CA ASN A 585 26.15 -10.99 -50.69
C ASN A 585 26.40 -12.05 -49.59
N VAL A 586 25.50 -12.11 -48.61
CA VAL A 586 25.29 -13.24 -47.70
C VAL A 586 23.79 -13.51 -47.62
N ASP A 587 23.36 -14.73 -47.90
CA ASP A 587 21.97 -15.16 -47.68
C ASP A 587 21.66 -15.14 -46.18
N ASP A 588 20.85 -14.17 -45.72
CA ASP A 588 20.35 -14.16 -44.34
C ASP A 588 18.85 -14.48 -44.28
N ASN A 589 18.57 -15.78 -44.26
CA ASN A 589 17.23 -16.34 -44.12
C ASN A 589 17.14 -17.14 -42.81
N THR A 590 17.71 -16.57 -41.74
CA THR A 590 17.94 -17.25 -40.45
C THR A 590 17.64 -16.35 -39.25
N ILE A 591 16.36 -16.19 -38.94
CA ILE A 591 15.92 -15.74 -37.60
C ILE A 591 16.57 -16.69 -36.56
N THR A 592 17.46 -16.16 -35.72
CA THR A 592 18.10 -16.94 -34.66
C THR A 592 18.16 -16.16 -33.35
N SER A 593 17.97 -16.88 -32.24
CA SER A 593 18.05 -16.37 -30.87
C SER A 593 19.37 -15.66 -30.57
N SER A 594 19.37 -14.75 -29.58
CA SER A 594 20.55 -14.01 -29.11
C SER A 594 21.72 -14.93 -28.70
N ASN A 595 22.67 -15.12 -29.63
CA ASN A 595 23.77 -16.07 -29.48
C ASN A 595 25.08 -15.36 -29.09
N ILE A 596 25.40 -15.34 -27.80
CA ILE A 596 26.73 -14.92 -27.33
C ILE A 596 27.75 -16.03 -27.64
N SER A 597 28.67 -15.78 -28.58
CA SER A 597 29.91 -16.54 -28.66
C SER A 597 30.86 -16.04 -27.59
N LEU A 598 31.45 -16.96 -26.82
CA LEU A 598 32.41 -16.65 -25.76
C LEU A 598 33.39 -17.81 -25.64
N ASN A 599 34.68 -17.55 -25.82
CA ASN A 599 35.76 -18.55 -25.82
C ASN A 599 37.06 -17.94 -25.27
N ASN A 600 38.06 -18.77 -24.94
CA ASN A 600 39.39 -18.28 -24.56
C ASN A 600 40.51 -19.21 -25.03
N HIS A 601 41.64 -18.63 -25.41
CA HIS A 601 42.82 -19.35 -25.86
C HIS A 601 44.13 -18.62 -25.44
N PRO A 602 45.19 -19.35 -25.03
CA PRO A 602 45.22 -20.79 -24.76
C PRO A 602 44.42 -21.18 -23.51
N ASN A 603 43.99 -22.45 -23.45
CA ASN A 603 43.29 -23.02 -22.29
C ASN A 603 43.63 -24.52 -22.17
N PRO A 604 44.36 -24.97 -21.14
CA PRO A 604 44.97 -24.19 -20.05
C PRO A 604 46.04 -23.18 -20.51
N PHE A 605 46.34 -22.20 -19.66
CA PHE A 605 47.37 -21.18 -19.90
C PHE A 605 48.35 -21.02 -18.74
N ARG A 606 49.50 -20.38 -18.99
CA ARG A 606 50.56 -20.14 -17.99
C ARG A 606 50.65 -18.67 -17.54
N SER A 607 50.93 -17.78 -18.48
CA SER A 607 51.09 -16.34 -18.22
C SER A 607 49.76 -15.61 -18.36
N SER A 608 49.10 -15.79 -19.50
CA SER A 608 47.91 -15.08 -19.93
C SER A 608 47.05 -15.91 -20.90
N THR A 609 45.77 -15.55 -21.00
CA THR A 609 44.83 -16.04 -22.03
C THR A 609 44.13 -14.85 -22.66
N THR A 610 43.91 -14.91 -23.97
CA THR A 610 42.97 -14.01 -24.65
C THR A 610 41.57 -14.64 -24.55
N ILE A 611 40.58 -13.84 -24.16
CA ILE A 611 39.15 -14.14 -24.20
C ILE A 611 38.62 -13.47 -25.47
N SER A 612 37.87 -14.19 -26.28
CA SER A 612 37.26 -13.69 -27.52
C SER A 612 35.76 -13.92 -27.47
N PHE A 613 34.98 -12.92 -27.85
CA PHE A 613 33.52 -12.95 -27.78
C PHE A 613 32.85 -12.18 -28.91
N SER A 614 31.64 -12.60 -29.26
CA SER A 614 30.77 -11.90 -30.22
C SER A 614 29.34 -11.86 -29.70
N VAL A 615 28.64 -10.75 -29.98
CA VAL A 615 27.24 -10.54 -29.59
C VAL A 615 26.51 -9.96 -30.81
N THR A 616 25.33 -10.50 -31.14
CA THR A 616 24.58 -10.14 -32.36
C THR A 616 24.03 -8.71 -32.32
N GLN A 617 23.73 -8.18 -31.14
CA GLN A 617 23.45 -6.77 -30.87
C GLN A 617 24.23 -6.36 -29.62
N MET A 618 24.93 -5.23 -29.66
CA MET A 618 25.74 -4.76 -28.54
C MET A 618 24.96 -3.74 -27.70
N SER A 619 24.49 -4.16 -26.52
CA SER A 619 23.98 -3.25 -25.49
C SER A 619 25.09 -2.29 -25.02
N PRO A 620 24.79 -1.05 -24.61
CA PRO A 620 25.77 -0.18 -23.94
C PRO A 620 26.35 -0.79 -22.65
N PHE A 621 25.61 -1.69 -21.98
CA PHE A 621 25.98 -2.29 -20.70
C PHE A 621 26.67 -3.67 -20.83
N VAL A 622 27.73 -3.77 -21.64
CA VAL A 622 28.54 -5.00 -21.74
C VAL A 622 29.55 -5.10 -20.61
N THR A 623 29.52 -6.21 -19.87
CA THR A 623 30.50 -6.51 -18.79
C THR A 623 31.11 -7.89 -18.94
N LEU A 624 32.40 -8.03 -18.62
CA LEU A 624 33.14 -9.30 -18.62
C LEU A 624 33.83 -9.51 -17.26
N ASP A 625 33.22 -10.34 -16.42
CA ASP A 625 33.70 -10.64 -15.06
C ASP A 625 34.41 -11.99 -14.98
N ILE A 626 35.43 -12.07 -14.10
CA ILE A 626 36.18 -13.30 -13.80
C ILE A 626 35.95 -13.70 -12.34
N TYR A 627 35.65 -14.99 -12.10
CA TYR A 627 35.34 -15.55 -10.78
C TYR A 627 36.23 -16.74 -10.43
N ASN A 628 36.46 -16.96 -9.13
CA ASN A 628 37.12 -18.16 -8.61
C ASN A 628 36.12 -19.32 -8.37
N ILE A 629 36.61 -20.50 -7.98
CA ILE A 629 35.76 -21.69 -7.70
C ILE A 629 34.79 -21.54 -6.52
N LYS A 630 34.85 -20.45 -5.75
CA LYS A 630 33.89 -20.10 -4.69
C LYS A 630 32.84 -19.08 -5.14
N GLY A 631 32.81 -18.72 -6.44
CA GLY A 631 31.92 -17.69 -6.97
C GLY A 631 32.34 -16.24 -6.65
N GLN A 632 33.49 -16.02 -6.00
CA GLN A 632 33.94 -14.67 -5.66
C GLN A 632 34.54 -14.01 -6.90
N LYS A 633 34.18 -12.74 -7.17
CA LYS A 633 34.79 -11.95 -8.25
C LYS A 633 36.29 -11.75 -7.98
N VAL A 634 37.08 -11.89 -9.03
CA VAL A 634 38.55 -11.83 -9.05
C VAL A 634 39.02 -10.61 -9.84
N LYS A 635 38.42 -10.36 -11.01
CA LYS A 635 38.70 -9.21 -11.85
C LYS A 635 37.55 -8.89 -12.80
N THR A 636 37.27 -7.61 -12.99
CA THR A 636 36.42 -7.03 -14.02
C THR A 636 37.30 -6.66 -15.22
N LEU A 637 36.89 -6.97 -16.45
CA LEU A 637 37.63 -6.59 -17.66
C LEU A 637 36.84 -5.55 -18.47
N ASP A 638 37.39 -4.34 -18.55
CA ASP A 638 36.84 -3.23 -19.33
C ASP A 638 36.75 -3.59 -20.82
N CYS A 639 35.53 -3.67 -21.32
CA CYS A 639 35.23 -3.98 -22.72
C CYS A 639 35.18 -2.73 -23.60
N ILE A 640 34.93 -1.55 -23.04
CA ILE A 640 34.63 -0.30 -23.75
C ILE A 640 35.89 0.22 -24.46
N ASN A 641 37.00 0.34 -23.73
CA ASN A 641 38.28 0.82 -24.28
C ASN A 641 38.98 -0.16 -25.24
N HIS A 642 38.35 -1.31 -25.54
CA HIS A 642 38.84 -2.29 -26.51
C HIS A 642 37.95 -2.44 -27.76
N VAL A 643 36.87 -1.66 -27.88
CA VAL A 643 36.10 -1.54 -29.13
C VAL A 643 36.87 -0.67 -30.13
N ASN A 644 37.41 -1.28 -31.18
CA ASN A 644 38.07 -0.55 -32.26
C ASN A 644 36.99 0.10 -33.16
N ALA A 645 36.88 1.44 -33.15
CA ALA A 645 35.90 2.22 -33.91
C ALA A 645 36.09 2.21 -35.45
N LYS A 646 36.70 1.14 -36.00
CA LYS A 646 36.92 0.84 -37.42
C LYS A 646 36.92 -0.66 -37.73
N ALA A 647 36.49 -1.53 -36.81
CA ALA A 647 36.40 -2.97 -37.04
C ALA A 647 35.00 -3.38 -37.50
N THR A 648 34.88 -3.86 -38.74
CA THR A 648 33.65 -4.41 -39.33
C THR A 648 33.47 -5.91 -39.03
N GLU A 649 34.02 -6.39 -37.91
CA GLU A 649 33.88 -7.78 -37.45
C GLU A 649 33.30 -7.77 -36.03
N SER A 650 32.23 -8.52 -35.80
CA SER A 650 31.49 -8.59 -34.53
C SER A 650 32.25 -9.31 -33.40
N LEU A 651 33.57 -9.50 -33.52
CA LEU A 651 34.41 -10.35 -32.68
C LEU A 651 35.43 -9.53 -31.87
N TYR A 652 35.09 -9.31 -30.61
CA TYR A 652 35.93 -8.61 -29.63
C TYR A 652 36.96 -9.57 -29.02
N SER A 653 38.09 -9.03 -28.55
CA SER A 653 39.06 -9.82 -27.79
C SER A 653 39.81 -9.00 -26.75
N ILE A 654 40.06 -9.62 -25.59
CA ILE A 654 40.65 -8.99 -24.40
C ILE A 654 41.49 -10.00 -23.63
N THR A 655 42.62 -9.58 -23.04
CA THR A 655 43.62 -10.52 -22.50
C THR A 655 43.74 -10.44 -20.99
N TRP A 656 43.50 -11.57 -20.30
CA TRP A 656 43.71 -11.69 -18.86
C TRP A 656 45.09 -12.29 -18.54
N ASN A 657 45.82 -11.65 -17.62
CA ASN A 657 47.18 -12.01 -17.24
C ASN A 657 47.28 -12.84 -15.94
N GLY A 658 46.17 -13.49 -15.52
CA GLY A 658 46.14 -14.27 -14.28
C GLY A 658 46.43 -13.41 -13.04
N THR A 659 45.72 -12.30 -12.91
CA THR A 659 45.82 -11.31 -11.83
C THR A 659 44.45 -10.87 -11.31
N ASP A 660 44.39 -10.39 -10.07
CA ASP A 660 43.19 -9.80 -9.46
C ASP A 660 42.98 -8.31 -9.85
N GLU A 661 41.95 -7.66 -9.30
CA GLU A 661 41.74 -6.20 -9.44
C GLU A 661 42.98 -5.38 -9.07
N ASN A 662 43.64 -5.75 -7.97
CA ASN A 662 44.88 -5.13 -7.47
C ASN A 662 46.13 -5.48 -8.31
N ASN A 663 45.95 -6.14 -9.46
CA ASN A 663 46.99 -6.64 -10.37
C ASN A 663 47.99 -7.61 -9.72
N LYS A 664 47.64 -8.25 -8.59
CA LYS A 664 48.45 -9.27 -7.93
C LYS A 664 48.24 -10.63 -8.61
N PRO A 665 49.30 -11.47 -8.75
CA PRO A 665 49.18 -12.83 -9.27
C PRO A 665 48.18 -13.69 -8.49
N VAL A 666 47.24 -14.32 -9.20
CA VAL A 666 46.35 -15.34 -8.62
C VAL A 666 46.97 -16.75 -8.69
N SER A 667 46.48 -17.66 -7.84
CA SER A 667 46.95 -19.04 -7.72
C SER A 667 46.64 -19.90 -8.96
N ASN A 668 47.41 -20.98 -9.16
CA ASN A 668 47.06 -22.02 -10.12
C ASN A 668 45.71 -22.66 -9.74
N GLY A 669 44.81 -22.83 -10.72
CA GLY A 669 43.44 -23.29 -10.47
C GLY A 669 42.48 -23.12 -11.63
N ILE A 670 41.20 -23.42 -11.38
CA ILE A 670 40.08 -23.20 -12.29
C ILE A 670 39.48 -21.82 -12.00
N TYR A 671 39.19 -21.07 -13.06
CA TYR A 671 38.49 -19.79 -13.01
C TYR A 671 37.33 -19.82 -14.00
N PHE A 672 36.28 -19.05 -13.73
CA PHE A 672 35.18 -18.82 -14.65
C PHE A 672 35.26 -17.41 -15.20
N TYR A 673 34.80 -17.20 -16.43
CA TYR A 673 34.61 -15.87 -17.02
C TYR A 673 33.21 -15.78 -17.62
N GLN A 674 32.54 -14.66 -17.37
CA GLN A 674 31.14 -14.44 -17.69
C GLN A 674 30.98 -13.12 -18.44
N LEU A 675 30.40 -13.17 -19.63
CA LEU A 675 29.97 -12.00 -20.38
C LEU A 675 28.48 -11.76 -20.13
N LYS A 676 28.10 -10.51 -19.87
CA LYS A 676 26.70 -10.04 -19.87
C LYS A 676 26.52 -8.96 -20.94
N SER A 677 25.36 -8.94 -21.60
CA SER A 677 24.94 -7.88 -22.52
C SER A 677 23.41 -7.82 -22.53
N GLY A 678 22.84 -6.76 -21.94
CA GLY A 678 21.41 -6.71 -21.63
C GLY A 678 20.93 -7.96 -20.87
N LYS A 679 19.80 -8.52 -21.28
CA LYS A 679 19.21 -9.75 -20.70
C LYS A 679 19.99 -11.05 -21.05
N SER A 680 21.06 -10.99 -21.85
CA SER A 680 21.83 -12.16 -22.30
C SER A 680 23.12 -12.39 -21.48
N VAL A 681 23.32 -13.61 -20.97
CA VAL A 681 24.50 -13.98 -20.15
C VAL A 681 25.14 -15.27 -20.66
N SER A 682 26.48 -15.29 -20.76
CA SER A 682 27.26 -16.47 -21.18
C SER A 682 28.43 -16.70 -20.24
N THR A 683 28.63 -17.93 -19.75
CA THR A 683 29.69 -18.27 -18.79
C THR A 683 30.54 -19.44 -19.28
N ARG A 684 31.87 -19.32 -19.18
CA ARG A 684 32.85 -20.33 -19.60
C ARG A 684 33.91 -20.55 -18.52
N LYS A 685 34.69 -21.63 -18.65
CA LYS A 685 35.75 -22.02 -17.71
C LYS A 685 37.15 -21.94 -18.33
N MET A 686 38.13 -21.53 -17.55
CA MET A 686 39.54 -21.48 -17.92
C MET A 686 40.44 -22.04 -16.81
N ILE A 687 41.62 -22.52 -17.18
CA ILE A 687 42.54 -23.20 -16.26
C ILE A 687 43.91 -22.51 -16.29
N LEU A 688 44.34 -22.00 -15.15
CA LEU A 688 45.65 -21.38 -14.95
C LEU A 688 46.64 -22.40 -14.37
N MET A 689 47.75 -22.65 -15.07
CA MET A 689 48.84 -23.53 -14.64
C MET A 689 50.20 -22.88 -14.95
N ARG A 690 50.76 -22.14 -13.99
CA ARG A 690 52.14 -21.65 -13.98
C ARG A 690 53.11 -22.78 -13.64
#